data_AF-A0A5M9QM57-F1
#
_entry.id   AF-A0A5M9QM57-F1
#
_cell.length_a   1.000
_cell.length_b   1.000
_cell.length_c   1.000
_cell.angle_alpha   90.00
_cell.angle_beta   90.00
_cell.angle_gamma   90.00
#
_symmetry.space_group_name_H-M   'P 1'
#
loop_
_entity.id
_entity.type
_entity.pdbx_description
1 polymer ?
#
loop_
_entity_poly.entity_id
_entity_poly.type
_entity_poly.pdbx_seq_one_letter_code
_entity_poly.pdbx_strand_id
1 'polypeptide(L)'
;MREIPAKRGGGESCKDSACSDKGLIASRSLQLHTPSMRPCERSQSKPFSSTILESQSSNENYKSNREQVESKAQSPDSSSTILESKSVNKKQAQDQKSNREQVCLESSGLDSSSSSSRAAQSGVAIHRPNAQKLESSIDCHDLPSKSRNDSTAVDCHAPKNACNDRDSSVPACNDKQAESSKLYTFVFFFALFGVFLLFFGYAYPTLPFWGDDWQYLSIYGTMKPGDNGWIPDRILPLLAHAGLGVLCAYVFMPLSGLDFIDAMVYTCAFVLSASTLALCYLLYRLSLLITRHQILALFSTSSFVIIGFCASKASYMPLFLPADLQAEGLGYTLTLTAFYIIPNLLNLALLTLLMRYQFAQILCPSKQYAHACKSFDPTTHALIGIGALALYLSQFSMTSSALILSSYCGISLLFATLAKIKQHKSLSPLALIKSLDFYALCLALCVGLFLIAVWYGLNGGRGSYCSGYDFGFGISYAIKHLKSFRAGFWVLFIVLALCVLALAFRHRELRGIIAAHILWLAILMIGYIGIVSSCGAKHYLMSGLLLSVALTACVWLSLLLRFMPRLIAPAVFVVGFGFLHPFQGYDERPRDAYLQYRSYAKSWVAQVIVTESSGLDSVTIFVPKEFPHWQWEGWFFPWFAHTLRQFGIIGREIKVEFKPIE
;
A
#
# COMPACT_ATOMS: atom_id res chain seq x y z
N MET A 1 -27.64 58.81 37.12
CA MET A 1 -28.41 59.71 38.01
C MET A 1 -27.81 59.55 39.39
N ARG A 2 -27.14 60.60 39.91
CA ARG A 2 -26.13 60.56 41.00
C ARG A 2 -24.90 59.70 40.64
N GLU A 3 -23.63 60.09 40.84
CA GLU A 3 -22.89 60.89 41.83
C GLU A 3 -22.45 60.06 43.07
N ILE A 4 -21.16 59.79 43.36
CA ILE A 4 -19.94 60.64 43.60
C ILE A 4 -19.77 60.94 45.12
N PRO A 5 -18.56 60.90 45.76
CA PRO A 5 -17.29 60.19 45.46
C PRO A 5 -16.51 59.76 46.77
N ALA A 6 -15.15 59.69 46.71
CA ALA A 6 -14.17 60.02 47.79
C ALA A 6 -13.98 59.04 48.99
N LYS A 7 -12.89 59.04 49.81
CA LYS A 7 -11.55 59.72 49.94
C LYS A 7 -10.72 58.92 51.01
N ARG A 8 -9.42 59.09 51.34
CA ARG A 8 -8.21 59.84 50.88
C ARG A 8 -6.96 59.24 51.58
N GLY A 9 -5.80 59.15 50.91
CA GLY A 9 -4.47 59.16 51.58
C GLY A 9 -3.46 58.08 51.11
N GLY A 10 -2.15 58.30 51.10
CA GLY A 10 -1.40 59.57 51.29
C GLY A 10 0.02 59.41 51.88
N GLY A 11 1.06 59.84 51.16
CA GLY A 11 2.50 59.77 51.50
C GLY A 11 3.27 58.96 50.44
N GLU A 12 4.35 59.39 49.77
CA GLU A 12 5.53 60.24 50.11
C GLU A 12 6.54 59.55 51.06
N SER A 13 7.86 59.54 50.83
CA SER A 13 8.65 59.90 49.62
C SER A 13 10.08 59.29 49.64
N CYS A 14 10.71 59.22 48.45
CA CYS A 14 12.14 59.03 48.10
C CYS A 14 13.16 58.36 49.07
N LYS A 15 13.92 57.38 48.52
CA LYS A 15 15.39 57.46 48.40
C LYS A 15 15.99 56.40 47.47
N ASP A 16 17.04 56.77 46.74
CA ASP A 16 17.81 55.90 45.86
C ASP A 16 18.90 55.10 46.62
N SER A 17 19.27 53.90 46.13
CA SER A 17 20.56 53.71 45.43
C SER A 17 21.02 52.23 45.28
N ALA A 18 21.60 51.94 44.12
CA ALA A 18 22.68 50.96 43.83
C ALA A 18 22.50 49.44 44.07
N CYS A 19 23.29 48.68 43.29
CA CYS A 19 23.57 47.23 43.37
C CYS A 19 22.35 46.28 43.36
N SER A 20 21.95 45.68 42.22
CA SER A 20 22.69 44.70 41.41
C SER A 20 23.20 43.48 42.20
N ASP A 21 22.40 42.42 42.29
CA ASP A 21 22.92 41.06 42.07
C ASP A 21 21.89 40.11 41.42
N LYS A 22 22.36 38.97 40.92
CA LYS A 22 21.63 38.10 39.98
C LYS A 22 20.89 36.96 40.68
N GLY A 23 19.56 37.02 40.67
CA GLY A 23 18.69 35.93 41.11
C GLY A 23 18.79 34.69 40.20
N LEU A 24 19.61 33.72 40.60
CA LEU A 24 19.69 32.39 39.97
C LEU A 24 18.37 31.62 40.14
N ILE A 25 17.65 31.38 39.05
CA ILE A 25 16.50 30.48 39.03
C ILE A 25 17.01 29.05 39.14
N ALA A 26 16.89 28.45 40.33
CA ALA A 26 17.29 27.08 40.60
C ALA A 26 16.35 26.09 39.91
N SER A 27 16.78 25.52 38.78
CA SER A 27 16.07 24.48 38.06
C SER A 27 16.09 23.15 38.85
N ARG A 28 14.98 22.84 39.52
CA ARG A 28 14.75 21.47 40.03
C ARG A 28 14.58 20.52 38.85
N SER A 29 15.59 19.70 38.59
CA SER A 29 15.54 18.63 37.60
C SER A 29 14.57 17.53 38.02
N LEU A 30 13.67 17.15 37.11
CA LEU A 30 12.75 16.05 37.32
C LEU A 30 13.52 14.71 37.15
N GLN A 31 13.94 14.11 38.25
CA GLN A 31 14.63 12.80 38.21
C GLN A 31 13.64 11.69 37.86
N LEU A 32 13.53 11.37 36.57
CA LEU A 32 12.95 10.12 36.09
C LEU A 32 13.82 8.95 36.55
N HIS A 33 13.32 8.15 37.49
CA HIS A 33 13.95 6.90 37.90
C HIS A 33 13.91 5.88 36.76
N THR A 34 15.03 5.73 36.06
CA THR A 34 15.26 4.60 35.16
C THR A 34 15.55 3.34 36.00
N PRO A 35 14.79 2.23 35.83
CA PRO A 35 15.12 0.98 36.51
C PRO A 35 16.42 0.41 35.94
N SER A 36 17.38 0.12 36.82
CA SER A 36 18.68 -0.43 36.43
C SER A 36 18.54 -1.88 35.97
N MET A 37 18.61 -2.11 34.65
CA MET A 37 18.70 -3.45 34.09
C MET A 37 20.07 -4.06 34.44
N ARG A 38 20.08 -5.00 35.37
CA ARG A 38 21.23 -5.88 35.59
C ARG A 38 21.42 -6.80 34.37
N PRO A 39 22.65 -7.17 33.98
CA PRO A 39 22.87 -8.22 32.99
C PRO A 39 22.36 -9.56 33.55
N CYS A 40 21.35 -10.16 32.92
CA CYS A 40 21.00 -11.55 33.15
C CYS A 40 22.02 -12.46 32.46
N GLU A 41 22.42 -13.54 33.14
CA GLU A 41 23.36 -14.51 32.57
C GLU A 41 22.75 -15.28 31.40
N ARG A 42 23.60 -15.58 30.41
CA ARG A 42 23.19 -16.02 29.09
C ARG A 42 22.99 -17.54 29.03
N SER A 43 21.85 -18.03 29.53
CA SER A 43 21.44 -19.42 29.34
C SER A 43 21.40 -19.76 27.84
N GLN A 44 22.17 -20.77 27.42
CA GLN A 44 22.23 -21.19 26.01
C GLN A 44 20.97 -21.98 25.63
N SER A 45 19.96 -21.28 25.12
CA SER A 45 18.84 -21.93 24.43
C SER A 45 19.30 -22.55 23.11
N LYS A 46 18.75 -23.71 22.77
CA LYS A 46 18.99 -24.39 21.49
C LYS A 46 18.46 -23.52 20.33
N PRO A 47 19.05 -23.61 19.11
CA PRO A 47 18.58 -22.85 17.96
C PRO A 47 17.09 -23.13 17.67
N PHE A 48 16.33 -22.06 17.40
CA PHE A 48 14.89 -22.14 17.17
C PHE A 48 14.55 -22.88 15.89
N SER A 49 13.75 -23.94 16.00
CA SER A 49 13.03 -24.52 14.86
C SER A 49 11.69 -23.80 14.71
N SER A 50 11.57 -22.90 13.73
CA SER A 50 10.31 -22.21 13.43
C SER A 50 9.37 -23.10 12.63
N THR A 51 8.68 -24.00 13.33
CA THR A 51 7.70 -24.93 12.73
C THR A 51 6.44 -24.18 12.30
N ILE A 52 6.47 -23.58 11.11
CA ILE A 52 5.25 -23.17 10.40
C ILE A 52 4.55 -24.47 9.99
N LEU A 53 3.48 -24.82 10.70
CA LEU A 53 2.64 -25.98 10.36
C LEU A 53 1.79 -25.67 9.13
N GLU A 54 2.38 -25.85 7.95
CA GLU A 54 1.63 -25.87 6.70
C GLU A 54 0.82 -27.16 6.63
N SER A 55 -0.47 -27.07 6.97
CA SER A 55 -1.43 -28.16 6.83
C SER A 55 -1.58 -28.54 5.35
N GLN A 56 -0.91 -29.62 4.95
CA GLN A 56 -1.14 -30.22 3.64
C GLN A 56 -2.58 -30.72 3.57
N SER A 57 -3.42 -30.04 2.78
CA SER A 57 -4.77 -30.50 2.50
C SER A 57 -4.71 -31.69 1.53
N SER A 58 -4.45 -32.87 2.08
CA SER A 58 -4.49 -34.15 1.37
C SER A 58 -5.91 -34.40 0.86
N ASN A 59 -6.12 -34.14 -0.43
CA ASN A 59 -7.41 -34.23 -1.09
C ASN A 59 -7.74 -35.70 -1.40
N GLU A 60 -7.96 -36.50 -0.34
CA GLU A 60 -8.17 -37.95 -0.44
C GLU A 60 -9.51 -38.28 -1.09
N ASN A 61 -9.43 -38.96 -2.23
CA ASN A 61 -10.57 -39.23 -3.09
C ASN A 61 -11.28 -40.52 -2.64
N TYR A 62 -12.25 -40.39 -1.74
CA TYR A 62 -12.95 -41.51 -1.12
C TYR A 62 -13.68 -42.39 -2.15
N LYS A 63 -13.06 -43.52 -2.52
CA LYS A 63 -13.75 -44.65 -3.17
C LYS A 63 -13.71 -45.88 -2.29
N SER A 64 -14.77 -46.03 -1.50
CA SER A 64 -15.09 -47.30 -0.86
C SER A 64 -15.29 -48.38 -1.93
N ASN A 65 -14.58 -49.49 -1.78
CA ASN A 65 -15.05 -50.78 -2.24
C ASN A 65 -14.64 -51.83 -1.20
N ARG A 66 -15.57 -52.72 -0.87
CA ARG A 66 -15.50 -53.62 0.28
C ARG A 66 -15.48 -55.06 -0.21
N GLU A 67 -14.36 -55.74 -0.02
CA GLU A 67 -14.32 -57.21 -0.12
C GLU A 67 -13.31 -57.77 0.89
N GLN A 68 -13.63 -58.93 1.43
CA GLN A 68 -12.82 -59.63 2.44
C GLN A 68 -12.01 -60.73 1.75
N VAL A 69 -10.82 -61.05 2.27
CA VAL A 69 -10.31 -62.42 2.41
C VAL A 69 -9.09 -62.40 3.34
N GLU A 70 -8.94 -63.42 4.17
CA GLU A 70 -7.75 -63.63 5.02
C GLU A 70 -6.66 -64.40 4.26
N SER A 71 -5.38 -64.12 4.56
CA SER A 71 -4.35 -65.17 4.70
C SER A 71 -3.03 -64.59 5.21
N LYS A 72 -2.11 -65.46 5.62
CA LYS A 72 -0.85 -65.09 6.31
C LYS A 72 0.37 -65.37 5.44
N ALA A 73 1.43 -64.64 5.79
CA ALA A 73 2.84 -65.06 5.81
C ALA A 73 3.70 -64.99 4.52
N GLN A 74 4.98 -64.73 4.83
CA GLN A 74 6.21 -65.03 4.08
C GLN A 74 6.54 -64.27 2.78
N SER A 75 7.56 -63.43 2.94
CA SER A 75 8.55 -62.97 1.96
C SER A 75 9.56 -64.08 1.59
N PRO A 76 10.53 -63.89 0.65
CA PRO A 76 10.80 -62.70 -0.18
C PRO A 76 11.04 -62.99 -1.69
N ASP A 77 11.52 -61.96 -2.38
CA ASP A 77 12.53 -61.99 -3.47
C ASP A 77 12.16 -62.02 -4.97
N SER A 78 13.04 -61.29 -5.68
CA SER A 78 13.41 -61.40 -7.11
C SER A 78 12.43 -60.95 -8.22
N SER A 79 12.56 -59.67 -8.54
CA SER A 79 13.06 -59.20 -9.85
C SER A 79 12.24 -59.35 -11.15
N SER A 80 12.14 -58.18 -11.81
CA SER A 80 12.39 -57.95 -13.25
C SER A 80 11.29 -58.21 -14.30
N THR A 81 11.00 -57.16 -15.09
CA THR A 81 10.86 -57.16 -16.58
C THR A 81 9.67 -57.93 -17.21
N ILE A 82 9.10 -57.59 -18.40
CA ILE A 82 9.26 -56.47 -19.35
C ILE A 82 8.04 -56.38 -20.30
N LEU A 83 7.78 -55.18 -20.86
CA LEU A 83 6.98 -54.87 -22.08
C LEU A 83 5.49 -55.33 -22.23
N GLU A 84 4.77 -54.48 -22.98
CA GLU A 84 3.73 -54.82 -23.99
C GLU A 84 2.37 -55.43 -23.57
N SER A 85 1.25 -55.18 -24.29
CA SER A 85 1.00 -54.30 -25.46
C SER A 85 -0.50 -53.95 -25.61
N LYS A 86 -0.81 -53.08 -26.58
CA LYS A 86 -2.12 -52.90 -27.28
C LYS A 86 -3.31 -52.42 -26.41
N SER A 87 -3.84 -51.21 -26.57
CA SER A 87 -4.48 -50.60 -27.76
C SER A 87 -5.83 -51.24 -28.18
N VAL A 88 -6.94 -50.58 -27.85
CA VAL A 88 -8.19 -50.60 -28.63
C VAL A 88 -8.77 -49.19 -28.69
N ASN A 89 -9.03 -48.69 -29.90
CA ASN A 89 -9.84 -47.50 -30.13
C ASN A 89 -11.34 -47.84 -30.08
N LYS A 90 -12.18 -46.97 -29.53
CA LYS A 90 -13.53 -46.76 -30.09
C LYS A 90 -14.06 -45.35 -29.85
N LYS A 91 -14.72 -44.81 -30.87
CA LYS A 91 -15.44 -43.52 -30.88
C LYS A 91 -16.91 -43.73 -30.51
N GLN A 92 -17.66 -42.61 -30.51
CA GLN A 92 -19.13 -42.48 -30.58
C GLN A 92 -19.89 -42.59 -29.24
N ALA A 93 -21.04 -41.93 -29.05
CA ALA A 93 -21.56 -40.70 -29.68
C ALA A 93 -22.84 -40.23 -28.95
N GLN A 94 -23.18 -38.95 -29.13
CA GLN A 94 -24.53 -38.36 -29.12
C GLN A 94 -25.39 -38.30 -27.83
N ASP A 95 -25.96 -37.11 -27.67
CA ASP A 95 -27.34 -36.76 -27.33
C ASP A 95 -28.04 -37.38 -26.09
N GLN A 96 -28.48 -36.49 -25.20
CA GLN A 96 -29.93 -36.26 -25.07
C GLN A 96 -30.29 -34.83 -24.62
N LYS A 97 -31.50 -34.42 -25.01
CA LYS A 97 -32.21 -33.17 -24.63
C LYS A 97 -33.19 -33.49 -23.47
N SER A 98 -33.98 -32.48 -23.07
CA SER A 98 -35.14 -32.57 -22.14
C SER A 98 -34.78 -32.32 -20.66
N ASN A 99 -35.56 -31.57 -19.86
CA ASN A 99 -36.62 -30.62 -20.22
C ASN A 99 -36.72 -29.44 -19.23
N ARG A 100 -37.54 -28.46 -19.59
CA ARG A 100 -37.97 -27.34 -18.73
C ARG A 100 -39.32 -27.67 -18.09
N GLU A 101 -39.42 -27.54 -16.77
CA GLU A 101 -40.71 -27.35 -16.09
C GLU A 101 -40.62 -26.18 -15.10
N GLN A 102 -41.79 -25.61 -14.79
CA GLN A 102 -41.93 -24.31 -14.16
C GLN A 102 -43.21 -24.33 -13.32
N VAL A 103 -43.08 -24.26 -12.00
CA VAL A 103 -44.23 -24.24 -11.07
C VAL A 103 -44.24 -22.92 -10.32
N CYS A 104 -45.34 -22.18 -10.47
CA CYS A 104 -45.72 -21.10 -9.59
C CYS A 104 -46.84 -21.61 -8.68
N LEU A 105 -46.91 -21.12 -7.44
CA LEU A 105 -48.11 -21.18 -6.61
C LEU A 105 -48.19 -19.92 -5.76
N GLU A 106 -49.41 -19.52 -5.41
CA GLU A 106 -49.74 -18.17 -4.96
C GLU A 106 -50.11 -18.11 -3.47
N SER A 107 -49.74 -17.01 -2.83
CA SER A 107 -50.49 -16.34 -1.75
C SER A 107 -49.98 -14.88 -1.72
N SER A 108 -50.76 -13.79 -1.76
CA SER A 108 -52.16 -13.50 -1.41
C SER A 108 -52.43 -13.59 0.11
N GLY A 109 -52.68 -12.48 0.82
CA GLY A 109 -52.59 -11.06 0.42
C GLY A 109 -53.16 -10.11 1.48
N LEU A 110 -53.25 -8.80 1.14
CA LEU A 110 -53.99 -7.74 1.86
C LEU A 110 -53.44 -7.38 3.26
N ASP A 111 -53.55 -6.16 3.81
CA ASP A 111 -53.80 -4.79 3.33
C ASP A 111 -53.11 -3.86 4.37
N SER A 112 -52.88 -2.53 4.25
CA SER A 112 -53.76 -1.45 3.81
C SER A 112 -53.04 -0.07 3.81
N SER A 113 -53.41 0.85 2.90
CA SER A 113 -53.49 2.33 3.10
C SER A 113 -52.24 3.19 3.47
N SER A 114 -52.19 4.53 3.29
CA SER A 114 -52.71 5.44 2.23
C SER A 114 -52.23 6.90 2.45
N SER A 115 -51.60 7.54 1.46
CA SER A 115 -51.42 9.02 1.27
C SER A 115 -50.44 9.23 0.07
N SER A 116 -50.61 10.08 -0.96
CA SER A 116 -51.31 11.37 -1.20
C SER A 116 -50.72 12.52 -0.37
N SER A 117 -50.13 13.59 -0.92
CA SER A 117 -50.46 14.39 -2.12
C SER A 117 -49.22 15.16 -2.64
N ARG A 118 -48.94 15.33 -3.95
CA ARG A 118 -49.53 16.22 -5.00
C ARG A 118 -48.92 17.65 -5.01
N ALA A 119 -48.96 18.30 -6.19
CA ALA A 119 -48.48 19.68 -6.52
C ALA A 119 -46.95 19.82 -6.79
N ALA A 120 -46.46 20.64 -7.72
CA ALA A 120 -47.12 21.41 -8.80
C ALA A 120 -46.20 21.56 -10.04
N GLN A 121 -46.78 21.93 -11.19
CA GLN A 121 -46.05 22.29 -12.41
C GLN A 121 -45.64 23.77 -12.39
N SER A 122 -44.55 24.10 -13.08
CA SER A 122 -44.39 25.40 -13.74
C SER A 122 -43.47 25.24 -14.95
N GLY A 123 -43.85 25.85 -16.08
CA GLY A 123 -43.07 25.84 -17.31
C GLY A 123 -43.23 27.17 -18.04
N VAL A 124 -42.13 27.74 -18.50
CA VAL A 124 -42.10 28.94 -19.33
C VAL A 124 -41.12 28.72 -20.47
N ALA A 125 -41.61 28.84 -21.71
CA ALA A 125 -40.78 28.83 -22.91
C ALA A 125 -40.60 30.26 -23.43
N ILE A 126 -39.38 30.63 -23.83
CA ILE A 126 -39.08 31.89 -24.51
C ILE A 126 -38.23 31.60 -25.77
N HIS A 127 -38.39 32.44 -26.79
CA HIS A 127 -38.10 32.15 -28.18
C HIS A 127 -36.64 32.26 -28.65
N ARG A 128 -36.36 31.59 -29.78
CA ARG A 128 -35.26 31.84 -30.73
C ARG A 128 -35.44 33.20 -31.44
N PRO A 129 -34.36 33.90 -31.84
CA PRO A 129 -33.71 33.65 -33.15
C PRO A 129 -32.17 33.55 -33.04
N ASN A 130 -31.36 33.03 -33.99
CA ASN A 130 -31.45 32.75 -35.44
C ASN A 130 -30.87 33.84 -36.38
N ALA A 131 -29.58 33.71 -36.72
CA ALA A 131 -28.87 34.27 -37.88
C ALA A 131 -27.75 33.26 -38.21
N GLN A 132 -27.54 32.76 -39.44
CA GLN A 132 -27.12 33.42 -40.70
C GLN A 132 -25.83 34.23 -40.50
N LYS A 133 -24.67 33.75 -40.95
CA LYS A 133 -24.17 33.53 -42.34
C LYS A 133 -23.36 34.75 -42.81
N LEU A 134 -22.04 34.57 -42.95
CA LEU A 134 -21.24 35.34 -43.90
C LEU A 134 -20.05 34.52 -44.40
N GLU A 135 -19.73 34.67 -45.68
CA GLU A 135 -18.59 34.07 -46.37
C GLU A 135 -17.71 35.21 -46.91
N SER A 136 -16.41 35.18 -46.62
CA SER A 136 -15.37 35.92 -47.37
C SER A 136 -14.00 35.40 -46.90
N SER A 137 -13.20 34.70 -47.71
CA SER A 137 -12.57 35.12 -48.96
C SER A 137 -11.62 36.32 -48.79
N ILE A 138 -10.32 36.04 -48.72
CA ILE A 138 -9.25 36.78 -49.41
C ILE A 138 -8.08 35.80 -49.55
N ASP A 139 -7.38 35.90 -50.67
CA ASP A 139 -6.32 34.99 -51.13
C ASP A 139 -5.02 35.80 -51.36
N CYS A 140 -3.97 35.17 -51.86
CA CYS A 140 -2.68 35.75 -52.28
C CYS A 140 -1.74 36.21 -51.13
N HIS A 141 -0.40 36.20 -51.27
CA HIS A 141 0.46 35.92 -52.44
C HIS A 141 1.68 35.04 -52.10
N ASP A 142 2.39 34.63 -53.15
CA ASP A 142 3.46 33.63 -53.16
C ASP A 142 4.90 34.20 -53.13
N LEU A 143 5.80 33.46 -52.46
CA LEU A 143 7.22 33.25 -52.82
C LEU A 143 8.14 34.53 -52.81
N PRO A 144 9.41 34.53 -53.34
CA PRO A 144 10.55 34.62 -52.41
C PRO A 144 11.71 35.56 -52.84
N SER A 145 12.71 35.75 -51.97
CA SER A 145 14.01 36.33 -52.38
C SER A 145 15.20 35.75 -51.60
N LYS A 146 16.39 35.84 -52.22
CA LYS A 146 17.67 35.26 -51.77
C LYS A 146 18.62 36.33 -51.23
N SER A 147 19.80 35.87 -50.81
CA SER A 147 21.04 36.58 -50.48
C SER A 147 21.07 37.26 -49.10
N ARG A 148 22.10 37.10 -48.24
CA ARG A 148 23.56 36.82 -48.38
C ARG A 148 24.39 38.08 -48.63
N ASN A 149 24.96 38.62 -47.55
CA ASN A 149 26.42 38.79 -47.42
C ASN A 149 26.80 39.11 -45.97
N ASP A 150 28.06 38.86 -45.64
CA ASP A 150 28.71 39.22 -44.39
C ASP A 150 29.02 40.72 -44.32
N SER A 151 29.25 41.28 -43.12
CA SER A 151 30.59 41.76 -42.70
C SER A 151 30.59 42.70 -41.49
N THR A 152 31.72 42.65 -40.76
CA THR A 152 32.33 43.70 -39.90
C THR A 152 31.55 44.33 -38.75
N ALA A 153 32.21 44.35 -37.58
CA ALA A 153 31.80 45.06 -36.38
C ALA A 153 31.93 46.59 -36.52
N VAL A 154 31.08 47.32 -35.79
CA VAL A 154 31.28 48.72 -35.40
C VAL A 154 30.91 48.85 -33.93
N ASP A 155 31.87 49.27 -33.09
CA ASP A 155 31.59 49.74 -31.74
C ASP A 155 30.96 51.14 -31.82
N CYS A 156 29.85 51.36 -31.11
CA CYS A 156 29.29 52.70 -30.91
C CYS A 156 28.60 52.82 -29.55
N HIS A 157 29.12 53.71 -28.70
CA HIS A 157 28.49 54.09 -27.44
C HIS A 157 27.15 54.83 -27.69
N ALA A 158 26.11 54.45 -26.94
CA ALA A 158 24.88 55.21 -26.78
C ALA A 158 24.51 55.30 -25.28
N PRO A 159 23.83 56.37 -24.83
CA PRO A 159 23.86 56.78 -23.42
C PRO A 159 22.78 56.16 -22.52
N LYS A 160 22.93 56.43 -21.21
CA LYS A 160 21.94 56.16 -20.17
C LYS A 160 20.67 57.03 -20.32
N ASN A 161 19.66 56.69 -19.50
CA ASN A 161 18.48 57.48 -19.13
C ASN A 161 17.26 57.42 -20.07
N ALA A 162 16.41 56.41 -19.82
CA ALA A 162 14.97 56.48 -20.07
C ALA A 162 14.24 55.59 -19.04
N CYS A 163 14.11 56.07 -17.80
CA CYS A 163 13.30 55.40 -16.78
C CYS A 163 11.81 55.62 -17.11
N ASN A 164 11.20 54.63 -17.74
CA ASN A 164 9.74 54.56 -17.84
C ASN A 164 9.18 53.95 -16.57
N ASP A 165 8.89 54.80 -15.58
CA ASP A 165 7.96 54.43 -14.51
C ASP A 165 6.59 54.15 -15.14
N ARG A 166 6.22 52.88 -15.19
CA ARG A 166 4.89 52.41 -15.57
C ARG A 166 4.28 51.70 -14.37
N ASP A 167 3.16 52.23 -13.89
CA ASP A 167 2.50 51.79 -12.66
C ASP A 167 2.32 50.27 -12.63
N SER A 168 2.98 49.64 -11.66
CA SER A 168 2.93 48.20 -11.42
C SER A 168 1.67 47.78 -10.66
N SER A 169 0.51 48.30 -11.07
CA SER A 169 -0.82 47.94 -10.57
C SER A 169 -1.25 46.55 -11.08
N VAL A 170 -0.43 45.54 -10.80
CA VAL A 170 -0.73 44.13 -11.06
C VAL A 170 -1.90 43.72 -10.14
N PRO A 171 -3.03 43.24 -10.69
CA PRO A 171 -4.23 43.01 -9.89
C PRO A 171 -4.06 41.84 -8.93
N ALA A 172 -4.42 42.05 -7.65
CA ALA A 172 -4.37 41.08 -6.56
C ALA A 172 -5.43 39.94 -6.65
N CYS A 173 -5.73 39.48 -7.86
CA CYS A 173 -6.70 38.40 -8.12
C CYS A 173 -6.11 37.00 -8.00
N ASN A 174 -4.80 36.83 -8.21
CA ASN A 174 -4.18 35.50 -8.30
C ASN A 174 -4.12 34.76 -6.95
N ASP A 175 -3.92 35.48 -5.84
CA ASP A 175 -3.70 34.86 -4.53
C ASP A 175 -4.94 34.16 -4.00
N LYS A 176 -6.13 34.77 -4.15
CA LYS A 176 -7.42 34.16 -3.77
C LYS A 176 -7.69 32.85 -4.52
N GLN A 177 -7.28 32.77 -5.79
CA GLN A 177 -7.41 31.53 -6.58
C GLN A 177 -6.40 30.47 -6.12
N ALA A 178 -5.18 30.87 -5.76
CA ALA A 178 -4.17 29.98 -5.21
C ALA A 178 -4.58 29.39 -3.84
N GLU A 179 -5.16 30.20 -2.94
CA GLU A 179 -5.67 29.75 -1.64
C GLU A 179 -6.86 28.80 -1.75
N SER A 180 -7.88 29.17 -2.53
CA SER A 180 -9.03 28.30 -2.83
C SER A 180 -8.58 26.93 -3.35
N SER A 181 -7.51 26.89 -4.16
CA SER A 181 -6.95 25.63 -4.68
C SER A 181 -6.34 24.71 -3.62
N LYS A 182 -5.82 25.27 -2.53
CA LYS A 182 -5.30 24.51 -1.38
C LYS A 182 -6.45 23.93 -0.55
N LEU A 183 -7.52 24.73 -0.35
CA LEU A 183 -8.66 24.34 0.47
C LEU A 183 -9.39 23.10 -0.07
N TYR A 184 -9.79 23.06 -1.34
CA TYR A 184 -10.46 21.86 -1.87
C TYR A 184 -9.53 20.64 -1.90
N THR A 185 -8.21 20.84 -2.08
CA THR A 185 -7.22 19.76 -2.03
C THR A 185 -7.19 19.16 -0.62
N PHE A 186 -7.16 20.00 0.42
CA PHE A 186 -7.21 19.56 1.82
C PHE A 186 -8.52 18.84 2.13
N VAL A 187 -9.67 19.40 1.77
CA VAL A 187 -10.99 18.79 2.00
C VAL A 187 -11.11 17.43 1.31
N PHE A 188 -10.59 17.28 0.08
CA PHE A 188 -10.56 15.99 -0.62
C PHE A 188 -9.77 14.94 0.16
N PHE A 189 -8.55 15.24 0.60
CA PHE A 189 -7.73 14.27 1.36
C PHE A 189 -8.27 14.00 2.76
N PHE A 190 -8.90 14.99 3.42
CA PHE A 190 -9.57 14.78 4.70
C PHE A 190 -10.78 13.84 4.57
N ALA A 191 -11.63 14.06 3.56
CA ALA A 191 -12.76 13.18 3.27
C ALA A 191 -12.29 11.76 2.87
N LEU A 192 -11.25 11.66 2.04
CA LEU A 192 -10.66 10.37 1.66
C LEU A 192 -10.05 9.62 2.86
N PHE A 193 -9.44 10.33 3.81
CA PHE A 193 -8.98 9.72 5.07
C PHE A 193 -10.15 9.18 5.89
N GLY A 194 -11.26 9.93 5.99
CA GLY A 194 -12.48 9.45 6.65
C GLY A 194 -13.08 8.21 5.99
N VAL A 195 -13.07 8.14 4.65
CA VAL A 195 -13.49 6.94 3.90
C VAL A 195 -12.58 5.75 4.18
N PHE A 196 -11.25 5.94 4.19
CA PHE A 196 -10.32 4.86 4.57
C PHE A 196 -10.50 4.43 6.03
N LEU A 197 -10.72 5.36 6.96
CA LEU A 197 -10.88 5.05 8.38
C LEU A 197 -12.17 4.27 8.66
N LEU A 198 -13.25 4.61 7.96
CA LEU A 198 -14.50 3.82 7.98
C LEU A 198 -14.29 2.45 7.33
N PHE A 199 -13.58 2.37 6.20
CA PHE A 199 -13.30 1.09 5.54
C PHE A 199 -12.47 0.16 6.44
N PHE A 200 -11.28 0.59 6.90
CA PHE A 200 -10.37 -0.22 7.71
C PHE A 200 -10.77 -0.36 9.19
N GLY A 201 -11.72 0.44 9.69
CA GLY A 201 -12.18 0.40 11.08
C GLY A 201 -13.58 -0.18 11.30
N TYR A 202 -14.45 -0.18 10.29
CA TYR A 202 -15.84 -0.65 10.42
C TYR A 202 -16.20 -1.75 9.41
N ALA A 203 -15.80 -1.62 8.14
CA ALA A 203 -16.13 -2.59 7.10
C ALA A 203 -15.19 -3.81 7.13
N TYR A 204 -13.87 -3.57 7.18
CA TYR A 204 -12.84 -4.61 7.25
C TYR A 204 -11.80 -4.33 8.36
N PRO A 205 -12.21 -4.34 9.63
CA PRO A 205 -11.33 -4.18 10.79
C PRO A 205 -10.28 -5.30 10.93
N THR A 206 -9.03 -4.92 11.22
CA THR A 206 -7.94 -5.83 11.58
C THR A 206 -7.86 -6.00 13.10
N LEU A 207 -7.71 -7.23 13.62
CA LEU A 207 -7.59 -7.52 15.06
C LEU A 207 -6.53 -8.60 15.34
N PRO A 208 -5.93 -8.65 16.55
CA PRO A 208 -4.98 -9.70 16.92
C PRO A 208 -5.75 -10.96 17.35
N PHE A 209 -5.60 -12.04 16.60
CA PHE A 209 -6.31 -13.30 16.87
C PHE A 209 -5.35 -14.50 16.84
N TRP A 210 -4.57 -14.64 15.77
CA TRP A 210 -3.71 -15.81 15.52
C TRP A 210 -2.42 -15.77 16.35
N GLY A 211 -1.76 -16.93 16.51
CA GLY A 211 -0.53 -17.04 17.31
C GLY A 211 0.59 -16.08 16.88
N ASP A 212 0.80 -15.91 15.56
CA ASP A 212 1.75 -14.93 15.00
C ASP A 212 1.38 -13.48 15.35
N ASP A 213 0.08 -13.13 15.47
CA ASP A 213 -0.36 -11.78 15.86
C ASP A 213 0.11 -11.45 17.27
N TRP A 214 -0.09 -12.37 18.20
CA TRP A 214 0.33 -12.19 19.59
C TRP A 214 1.85 -12.30 19.77
N GLN A 215 2.52 -13.19 19.03
CA GLN A 215 3.97 -13.35 19.11
C GLN A 215 4.73 -12.12 18.59
N TYR A 216 4.39 -11.58 17.42
CA TYR A 216 5.14 -10.47 16.83
C TYR A 216 4.72 -9.08 17.35
N LEU A 217 3.64 -8.99 18.13
CA LEU A 217 3.30 -7.78 18.89
C LEU A 217 4.34 -7.45 19.97
N SER A 218 4.95 -8.46 20.60
CA SER A 218 5.95 -8.28 21.66
C SER A 218 7.40 -8.34 21.16
N ILE A 219 7.69 -9.12 20.11
CA ILE A 219 9.07 -9.32 19.60
C ILE A 219 9.57 -8.15 18.75
N TYR A 220 10.65 -7.50 19.22
CA TYR A 220 11.46 -6.59 18.43
C TYR A 220 12.52 -7.36 17.60
N GLY A 221 12.41 -7.31 16.27
CA GLY A 221 13.39 -7.92 15.36
C GLY A 221 14.75 -7.21 15.38
N THR A 222 15.84 -7.96 15.17
CA THR A 222 17.20 -7.40 15.14
C THR A 222 17.48 -6.64 13.82
N MET A 223 17.63 -5.32 13.92
CA MET A 223 18.00 -4.45 12.77
C MET A 223 19.44 -4.65 12.26
N LYS A 224 20.24 -5.50 12.91
CA LYS A 224 21.63 -5.79 12.54
C LYS A 224 21.76 -7.23 12.04
N PRO A 225 22.58 -7.49 11.01
CA PRO A 225 23.01 -8.84 10.68
C PRO A 225 23.58 -9.58 11.89
N GLY A 226 23.30 -10.87 11.96
CA GLY A 226 23.84 -11.79 12.95
C GLY A 226 23.91 -13.20 12.37
N ASP A 227 24.90 -13.97 12.81
CA ASP A 227 25.15 -15.31 12.31
C ASP A 227 24.02 -16.27 12.71
N ASN A 228 23.53 -17.05 11.74
CA ASN A 228 22.48 -18.07 11.88
C ASN A 228 21.17 -17.57 12.54
N GLY A 229 20.25 -17.05 11.70
CA GLY A 229 18.88 -16.74 12.10
C GLY A 229 18.41 -15.30 11.81
N TRP A 230 19.29 -14.44 11.28
CA TRP A 230 18.84 -13.15 10.75
C TRP A 230 18.02 -13.35 9.47
N ILE A 231 16.75 -12.93 9.49
CA ILE A 231 15.83 -13.01 8.34
C ILE A 231 15.56 -11.57 7.84
N PRO A 232 16.39 -11.03 6.93
CA PRO A 232 16.28 -9.63 6.50
C PRO A 232 14.91 -9.24 5.94
N ASP A 233 14.20 -10.15 5.28
CA ASP A 233 12.84 -9.92 4.77
C ASP A 233 11.81 -9.58 5.86
N ARG A 234 12.10 -9.88 7.14
CA ARG A 234 11.18 -9.68 8.28
C ARG A 234 11.42 -8.39 9.07
N ILE A 235 12.43 -7.58 8.77
CA ILE A 235 12.77 -6.41 9.61
C ILE A 235 11.64 -5.37 9.64
N LEU A 236 11.18 -4.88 8.48
CA LEU A 236 10.01 -3.98 8.44
C LEU A 236 8.73 -4.66 8.96
N PRO A 237 8.38 -5.91 8.57
CA PRO A 237 7.24 -6.62 9.16
C PRO A 237 7.22 -6.65 10.68
N LEU A 238 8.30 -7.05 11.34
CA LEU A 238 8.39 -7.10 12.81
C LEU A 238 8.34 -5.70 13.43
N LEU A 239 9.05 -4.73 12.84
CA LEU A 239 9.05 -3.35 13.32
C LEU A 239 7.65 -2.69 13.20
N ALA A 240 6.92 -2.98 12.12
CA ALA A 240 5.55 -2.52 11.93
C ALA A 240 4.60 -3.19 12.93
N HIS A 241 4.75 -4.49 13.18
CA HIS A 241 3.90 -5.25 14.09
C HIS A 241 4.05 -4.79 15.55
N ALA A 242 5.29 -4.76 16.07
CA ALA A 242 5.58 -4.24 17.40
C ALA A 242 5.25 -2.73 17.51
N GLY A 243 5.43 -1.97 16.42
CA GLY A 243 5.05 -0.56 16.33
C GLY A 243 3.54 -0.33 16.47
N LEU A 244 2.69 -1.19 15.88
CA LEU A 244 1.23 -1.18 16.09
C LEU A 244 0.89 -1.49 17.55
N GLY A 245 1.60 -2.44 18.18
CA GLY A 245 1.48 -2.72 19.62
C GLY A 245 1.77 -1.53 20.52
N VAL A 246 2.93 -0.89 20.31
CA VAL A 246 3.36 0.31 21.05
C VAL A 246 2.39 1.48 20.85
N LEU A 247 1.91 1.72 19.62
CA LEU A 247 0.92 2.76 19.35
C LEU A 247 -0.43 2.45 20.00
N CYS A 248 -0.87 1.20 19.99
CA CYS A 248 -2.10 0.78 20.67
C CYS A 248 -2.01 1.06 22.17
N ALA A 249 -1.02 0.48 22.84
CA ALA A 249 -0.91 0.51 24.30
C ALA A 249 -0.62 1.91 24.87
N TYR A 250 0.27 2.68 24.23
CA TYR A 250 0.78 3.93 24.80
C TYR A 250 0.22 5.21 24.16
N VAL A 251 -0.54 5.11 23.06
CA VAL A 251 -1.18 6.27 22.42
C VAL A 251 -2.70 6.08 22.34
N PHE A 252 -3.19 4.99 21.75
CA PHE A 252 -4.62 4.87 21.48
C PHE A 252 -5.45 4.43 22.70
N MET A 253 -5.00 3.48 23.53
CA MET A 253 -5.69 3.13 24.77
C MET A 253 -5.85 4.34 25.71
N PRO A 254 -4.80 5.11 26.06
CA PRO A 254 -4.93 6.22 27.01
C PRO A 254 -5.75 7.40 26.49
N LEU A 255 -5.78 7.62 25.16
CA LEU A 255 -6.55 8.71 24.54
C LEU A 255 -8.02 8.37 24.28
N SER A 256 -8.39 7.08 24.22
CA SER A 256 -9.75 6.64 23.87
C SER A 256 -10.52 5.97 25.00
N GLY A 257 -9.83 5.43 26.03
CA GLY A 257 -10.45 4.62 27.07
C GLY A 257 -10.96 3.25 26.60
N LEU A 258 -10.60 2.84 25.37
CA LEU A 258 -10.94 1.52 24.82
C LEU A 258 -10.08 0.41 25.43
N ASP A 259 -10.62 -0.81 25.49
CA ASP A 259 -9.81 -2.00 25.77
C ASP A 259 -8.80 -2.28 24.64
N PHE A 260 -7.81 -3.13 24.94
CA PHE A 260 -6.69 -3.41 24.04
C PHE A 260 -7.12 -3.92 22.66
N ILE A 261 -8.21 -4.69 22.56
CA ILE A 261 -8.68 -5.23 21.27
C ILE A 261 -9.29 -4.12 20.42
N ASP A 262 -10.15 -3.28 21.00
CA ASP A 262 -10.76 -2.15 20.28
C ASP A 262 -9.75 -1.05 19.95
N ALA A 263 -8.83 -0.76 20.87
CA ALA A 263 -7.72 0.14 20.62
C ALA A 263 -6.80 -0.39 19.51
N MET A 264 -6.56 -1.71 19.43
CA MET A 264 -5.78 -2.30 18.34
C MET A 264 -6.48 -2.16 16.99
N VAL A 265 -7.79 -2.47 16.93
CA VAL A 265 -8.61 -2.27 15.71
C VAL A 265 -8.52 -0.83 15.24
N TYR A 266 -8.69 0.14 16.15
CA TYR A 266 -8.60 1.56 15.81
C TYR A 266 -7.18 1.98 15.39
N THR A 267 -6.15 1.46 16.05
CA THR A 267 -4.73 1.69 15.71
C THR A 267 -4.43 1.22 14.28
N CYS A 268 -4.87 0.01 13.92
CA CYS A 268 -4.69 -0.55 12.59
C CYS A 268 -5.44 0.25 11.53
N ALA A 269 -6.70 0.60 11.81
CA ALA A 269 -7.51 1.43 10.93
C ALA A 269 -6.86 2.80 10.68
N PHE A 270 -6.35 3.46 11.71
CA PHE A 270 -5.66 4.74 11.61
C PHE A 270 -4.37 4.64 10.79
N VAL A 271 -3.50 3.66 11.09
CA VAL A 271 -2.21 3.49 10.40
C VAL A 271 -2.40 3.10 8.93
N LEU A 272 -3.29 2.16 8.62
CA LEU A 272 -3.62 1.80 7.23
C LEU A 272 -4.22 2.97 6.46
N SER A 273 -5.11 3.75 7.09
CA SER A 273 -5.67 4.96 6.48
C SER A 273 -4.60 6.00 6.20
N ALA A 274 -3.71 6.27 7.15
CA ALA A 274 -2.62 7.24 6.98
C ALA A 274 -1.62 6.80 5.90
N SER A 275 -1.22 5.51 5.88
CA SER A 275 -0.32 4.96 4.86
C SER A 275 -0.93 4.95 3.46
N THR A 276 -2.21 4.57 3.33
CA THR A 276 -2.92 4.56 2.05
C THR A 276 -3.17 5.99 1.55
N LEU A 277 -3.50 6.92 2.44
CA LEU A 277 -3.61 8.35 2.12
C LEU A 277 -2.27 8.94 1.66
N ALA A 278 -1.15 8.59 2.31
CA ALA A 278 0.18 9.04 1.91
C ALA A 278 0.55 8.56 0.50
N LEU A 279 0.24 7.31 0.15
CA LEU A 279 0.39 6.79 -1.21
C LEU A 279 -0.51 7.57 -2.21
N CYS A 280 -1.78 7.78 -1.88
CA CYS A 280 -2.72 8.55 -2.71
C CYS A 280 -2.27 10.01 -2.92
N TYR A 281 -1.69 10.64 -1.89
CA TYR A 281 -1.13 11.99 -1.97
C TYR A 281 0.16 12.04 -2.81
N LEU A 282 1.06 11.06 -2.68
CA LEU A 282 2.23 10.95 -3.54
C LEU A 282 1.83 10.75 -5.01
N LEU A 283 0.82 9.91 -5.27
CA LEU A 283 0.25 9.73 -6.61
C LEU A 283 -0.37 11.04 -7.11
N TYR A 284 -1.10 11.79 -6.30
CA TYR A 284 -1.58 13.13 -6.68
C TYR A 284 -0.44 14.08 -7.04
N ARG A 285 0.66 14.09 -6.26
CA ARG A 285 1.84 14.95 -6.53
C ARG A 285 2.62 14.52 -7.77
N LEU A 286 2.53 13.24 -8.17
CA LEU A 286 3.01 12.71 -9.45
C LEU A 286 2.07 13.10 -10.61
N SER A 287 0.78 12.83 -10.48
CA SER A 287 -0.25 13.15 -11.46
C SER A 287 -0.36 14.66 -11.72
N LEU A 288 -0.15 15.51 -10.71
CA LEU A 288 -0.09 16.97 -10.84
C LEU A 288 1.13 17.44 -11.63
N LEU A 289 2.29 16.80 -11.46
CA LEU A 289 3.50 17.07 -12.25
C LEU A 289 3.30 16.68 -13.73
N ILE A 290 2.64 15.55 -13.98
CA ILE A 290 2.36 15.07 -15.34
C ILE A 290 1.29 15.95 -16.02
N THR A 291 0.09 16.04 -15.45
CA THR A 291 -1.06 16.75 -16.04
C THR A 291 -0.95 18.27 -16.01
N ARG A 292 -0.18 18.83 -15.06
CA ARG A 292 -0.14 20.27 -14.72
C ARG A 292 -1.51 20.86 -14.34
N HIS A 293 -2.50 20.03 -13.98
CA HIS A 293 -3.86 20.48 -13.65
C HIS A 293 -4.43 19.75 -12.44
N GLN A 294 -4.71 20.47 -11.36
CA GLN A 294 -5.10 19.89 -10.06
C GLN A 294 -6.33 18.97 -10.15
N ILE A 295 -7.39 19.35 -10.87
CA ILE A 295 -8.59 18.52 -11.01
C ILE A 295 -8.29 17.20 -11.77
N LEU A 296 -7.41 17.22 -12.77
CA LEU A 296 -7.06 16.00 -13.52
C LEU A 296 -6.15 15.08 -12.69
N ALA A 297 -5.32 15.65 -11.84
CA ALA A 297 -4.53 14.91 -10.88
C ALA A 297 -5.40 14.27 -9.77
N LEU A 298 -6.37 15.00 -9.22
CA LEU A 298 -7.34 14.46 -8.27
C LEU A 298 -8.19 13.36 -8.93
N PHE A 299 -8.64 13.54 -10.17
CA PHE A 299 -9.35 12.50 -10.93
C PHE A 299 -8.50 11.22 -11.09
N SER A 300 -7.21 11.35 -11.37
CA SER A 300 -6.29 10.20 -11.47
C SER A 300 -6.09 9.52 -10.11
N THR A 301 -6.02 10.26 -9.01
CA THR A 301 -5.95 9.69 -7.66
C THR A 301 -7.27 9.01 -7.27
N SER A 302 -8.42 9.62 -7.56
CA SER A 302 -9.74 8.98 -7.36
C SER A 302 -9.87 7.70 -8.17
N SER A 303 -9.33 7.68 -9.40
CA SER A 303 -9.30 6.47 -10.24
C SER A 303 -8.51 5.33 -9.57
N PHE A 304 -7.39 5.62 -8.90
CA PHE A 304 -6.62 4.62 -8.14
C PHE A 304 -7.41 4.06 -6.95
N VAL A 305 -8.10 4.92 -6.21
CA VAL A 305 -8.96 4.52 -5.09
C VAL A 305 -10.11 3.63 -5.57
N ILE A 306 -10.81 4.02 -6.65
CA ILE A 306 -11.89 3.24 -7.25
C ILE A 306 -11.38 1.90 -7.78
N ILE A 307 -10.22 1.86 -8.44
CA ILE A 307 -9.61 0.60 -8.90
C ILE A 307 -9.30 -0.31 -7.71
N GLY A 308 -8.73 0.20 -6.62
CA GLY A 308 -8.41 -0.59 -5.43
C GLY A 308 -9.64 -1.18 -4.70
N PHE A 309 -10.81 -0.53 -4.82
CA PHE A 309 -12.08 -0.96 -4.22
C PHE A 309 -13.09 -1.59 -5.20
N CYS A 310 -12.79 -1.68 -6.50
CA CYS A 310 -13.75 -2.20 -7.49
C CYS A 310 -13.14 -3.10 -8.58
N ALA A 311 -11.82 -3.22 -8.72
CA ALA A 311 -11.24 -4.00 -9.81
C ALA A 311 -11.27 -5.53 -9.57
N SER A 312 -11.25 -5.98 -8.31
CA SER A 312 -11.53 -7.38 -7.94
C SER A 312 -13.02 -7.72 -8.08
N LYS A 313 -13.33 -8.98 -8.42
CA LYS A 313 -14.68 -9.54 -8.31
C LYS A 313 -15.13 -9.58 -6.85
N ALA A 314 -16.44 -9.68 -6.63
CA ALA A 314 -17.04 -9.80 -5.30
C ALA A 314 -16.40 -10.91 -4.44
N SER A 315 -16.17 -12.08 -5.05
CA SER A 315 -15.56 -13.27 -4.43
C SER A 315 -14.04 -13.19 -4.21
N TYR A 316 -13.48 -11.98 -4.14
CA TYR A 316 -12.08 -11.67 -3.83
C TYR A 316 -12.01 -10.34 -3.09
N MET A 317 -11.10 -10.19 -2.14
CA MET A 317 -11.03 -8.97 -1.31
C MET A 317 -10.61 -7.71 -2.10
N PRO A 318 -10.82 -6.51 -1.55
CA PRO A 318 -10.24 -5.26 -2.06
C PRO A 318 -8.71 -5.30 -2.13
N LEU A 319 -8.11 -4.62 -3.10
CA LEU A 319 -6.64 -4.62 -3.28
C LEU A 319 -5.90 -3.91 -2.13
N PHE A 320 -6.60 -3.05 -1.38
CA PHE A 320 -6.08 -2.39 -0.19
C PHE A 320 -6.15 -3.25 1.09
N LEU A 321 -6.94 -4.33 1.10
CA LEU A 321 -6.94 -5.32 2.19
C LEU A 321 -6.97 -6.76 1.63
N PRO A 322 -5.88 -7.19 0.95
CA PRO A 322 -5.83 -8.45 0.24
C PRO A 322 -5.74 -9.63 1.21
N ALA A 323 -6.85 -10.35 1.37
CA ALA A 323 -6.89 -11.55 2.20
C ALA A 323 -7.45 -12.76 1.45
N ASP A 324 -6.97 -13.94 1.81
CA ASP A 324 -7.53 -15.16 1.27
C ASP A 324 -8.94 -15.40 1.85
N LEU A 325 -9.85 -15.81 0.97
CA LEU A 325 -11.23 -16.17 1.31
C LEU A 325 -11.37 -17.66 1.60
N GLN A 326 -10.41 -18.48 1.12
CA GLN A 326 -10.41 -19.93 1.37
C GLN A 326 -9.67 -20.30 2.67
N ALA A 327 -8.98 -19.34 3.30
CA ALA A 327 -8.24 -19.55 4.55
C ALA A 327 -8.99 -18.97 5.77
N GLU A 328 -9.58 -19.89 6.53
CA GLU A 328 -10.16 -19.77 7.88
C GLU A 328 -9.71 -18.52 8.65
N GLY A 329 -10.56 -17.48 8.68
CA GLY A 329 -10.35 -16.28 9.47
C GLY A 329 -9.24 -15.30 9.01
N LEU A 330 -8.20 -15.74 8.27
CA LEU A 330 -6.94 -15.00 8.09
C LEU A 330 -7.03 -13.50 7.71
N GLY A 331 -8.03 -13.10 6.93
CA GLY A 331 -8.23 -11.71 6.50
C GLY A 331 -8.61 -10.67 7.55
N TYR A 332 -8.68 -11.04 8.83
CA TYR A 332 -8.73 -10.09 9.93
C TYR A 332 -7.41 -10.01 10.73
N THR A 333 -6.39 -10.83 10.40
CA THR A 333 -5.15 -10.94 11.18
C THR A 333 -4.23 -9.73 11.07
N LEU A 334 -3.65 -9.36 12.21
CA LEU A 334 -2.67 -8.28 12.33
C LEU A 334 -1.40 -8.57 11.52
N THR A 335 -1.01 -9.85 11.46
CA THR A 335 0.14 -10.35 10.71
C THR A 335 0.05 -10.04 9.22
N LEU A 336 -1.11 -10.19 8.55
CA LEU A 336 -1.22 -9.84 7.13
C LEU A 336 -1.00 -8.34 6.88
N THR A 337 -1.57 -7.50 7.74
CA THR A 337 -1.42 -6.04 7.72
C THR A 337 0.04 -5.61 7.87
N ALA A 338 0.76 -6.17 8.85
CA ALA A 338 2.16 -5.86 9.10
C ALA A 338 3.13 -6.46 8.07
N PHE A 339 2.90 -7.69 7.60
CA PHE A 339 3.84 -8.41 6.72
C PHE A 339 3.68 -8.10 5.23
N TYR A 340 2.46 -7.77 4.76
CA TYR A 340 2.22 -7.58 3.33
C TYR A 340 1.67 -6.20 2.98
N ILE A 341 0.70 -5.68 3.74
CA ILE A 341 0.01 -4.44 3.36
C ILE A 341 0.91 -3.22 3.58
N ILE A 342 1.45 -3.03 4.78
CA ILE A 342 2.36 -1.91 5.10
C ILE A 342 3.63 -1.95 4.21
N PRO A 343 4.31 -3.10 4.03
CA PRO A 343 5.43 -3.22 3.09
C PRO A 343 5.10 -2.92 1.62
N ASN A 344 3.93 -3.35 1.11
CA ASN A 344 3.48 -2.98 -0.24
C ASN A 344 3.26 -1.47 -0.36
N LEU A 345 2.55 -0.86 0.60
CA LEU A 345 2.28 0.58 0.60
C LEU A 345 3.57 1.41 0.64
N LEU A 346 4.56 1.01 1.46
CA LEU A 346 5.86 1.70 1.52
C LEU A 346 6.65 1.59 0.20
N ASN A 347 6.74 0.39 -0.39
CA ASN A 347 7.44 0.19 -1.66
C ASN A 347 6.77 0.95 -2.81
N LEU A 348 5.43 0.96 -2.86
CA LEU A 348 4.66 1.73 -3.85
C LEU A 348 4.79 3.26 -3.63
N ALA A 349 4.89 3.72 -2.39
CA ALA A 349 5.11 5.14 -2.08
C ALA A 349 6.49 5.62 -2.56
N LEU A 350 7.55 4.84 -2.30
CA LEU A 350 8.90 5.13 -2.77
C LEU A 350 9.00 5.01 -4.30
N LEU A 351 8.33 4.02 -4.90
CA LEU A 351 8.22 3.88 -6.36
C LEU A 351 7.59 5.13 -6.99
N THR A 352 6.49 5.60 -6.41
CA THR A 352 5.78 6.82 -6.85
C THR A 352 6.68 8.06 -6.73
N LEU A 353 7.53 8.13 -5.70
CA LEU A 353 8.53 9.19 -5.52
C LEU A 353 9.61 9.15 -6.62
N LEU A 354 10.14 7.96 -6.96
CA LEU A 354 11.14 7.78 -8.01
C LEU A 354 10.57 8.07 -9.41
N MET A 355 9.35 7.58 -9.71
CA MET A 355 8.62 7.96 -10.92
C MET A 355 8.46 9.48 -11.01
N ARG A 356 8.06 10.15 -9.91
CA ARG A 356 7.93 11.61 -9.86
C ARG A 356 9.24 12.34 -10.13
N TYR A 357 10.38 11.81 -9.68
CA TYR A 357 11.69 12.35 -10.01
C TYR A 357 12.03 12.17 -11.51
N GLN A 358 11.85 10.97 -12.06
CA GLN A 358 12.10 10.67 -13.47
C GLN A 358 11.23 11.52 -14.41
N PHE A 359 9.93 11.64 -14.12
CA PHE A 359 9.02 12.52 -14.86
C PHE A 359 9.37 14.00 -14.69
N ALA A 360 9.97 14.44 -13.56
CA ALA A 360 10.40 15.82 -13.40
C ALA A 360 11.57 16.16 -14.34
N GLN A 361 12.59 15.29 -14.41
CA GLN A 361 13.72 15.46 -15.34
C GLN A 361 13.26 15.57 -16.80
N ILE A 362 12.28 14.75 -17.21
CA ILE A 362 11.84 14.64 -18.62
C ILE A 362 10.77 15.68 -19.00
N LEU A 363 9.82 15.98 -18.12
CA LEU A 363 8.69 16.87 -18.42
C LEU A 363 8.93 18.34 -18.02
N CYS A 364 9.98 18.61 -17.23
CA CYS A 364 10.34 19.94 -16.73
C CYS A 364 11.88 20.16 -16.74
N PRO A 365 12.58 20.11 -17.90
CA PRO A 365 14.04 20.22 -18.01
C PRO A 365 14.63 21.63 -17.74
N SER A 366 13.99 22.44 -16.89
CA SER A 366 14.48 23.76 -16.49
C SER A 366 15.71 23.64 -15.58
N LYS A 367 16.73 24.48 -15.84
CA LYS A 367 17.93 24.60 -15.00
C LYS A 367 17.61 24.90 -13.53
N GLN A 368 16.45 25.49 -13.22
CA GLN A 368 16.00 25.75 -11.83
C GLN A 368 15.79 24.47 -11.02
N TYR A 369 15.29 23.37 -11.62
CA TYR A 369 15.08 22.11 -10.88
C TYR A 369 16.41 21.49 -10.40
N ALA A 370 17.47 21.62 -11.20
CA ALA A 370 18.83 21.23 -10.83
C ALA A 370 19.48 22.16 -9.78
N HIS A 371 18.88 23.32 -9.50
CA HIS A 371 19.35 24.27 -8.49
C HIS A 371 18.60 24.13 -7.16
N ALA A 372 17.29 23.82 -7.21
CA ALA A 372 16.48 23.55 -6.02
C ALA A 372 16.95 22.30 -5.24
N CYS A 373 17.57 21.33 -5.91
CA CYS A 373 18.21 20.17 -5.27
C CYS A 373 19.66 20.42 -4.78
N LYS A 374 20.18 21.66 -4.84
CA LYS A 374 21.55 22.00 -4.40
C LYS A 374 21.62 22.78 -3.09
N SER A 375 20.51 23.34 -2.60
CA SER A 375 20.45 23.96 -1.27
C SER A 375 20.34 22.90 -0.19
N PHE A 376 21.50 22.46 0.32
CA PHE A 376 21.62 21.57 1.47
C PHE A 376 21.31 22.30 2.79
N ASP A 377 20.04 22.59 2.99
CA ASP A 377 19.49 23.03 4.27
C ASP A 377 19.41 21.82 5.26
N PRO A 378 19.58 22.02 6.59
CA PRO A 378 19.38 20.96 7.58
C PRO A 378 18.05 20.18 7.46
N THR A 379 16.95 20.78 6.99
CA THR A 379 15.71 20.02 6.73
C THR A 379 15.89 19.00 5.59
N THR A 380 16.68 19.33 4.57
CA THR A 380 17.07 18.41 3.49
C THR A 380 17.89 17.24 4.03
N HIS A 381 18.78 17.46 5.00
CA HIS A 381 19.53 16.38 5.64
C HIS A 381 18.63 15.44 6.45
N ALA A 382 17.66 15.97 7.20
CA ALA A 382 16.66 15.15 7.89
C ALA A 382 15.80 14.33 6.90
N LEU A 383 15.38 14.94 5.79
CA LEU A 383 14.63 14.27 4.73
C LEU A 383 15.46 13.19 4.00
N ILE A 384 16.77 13.40 3.82
CA ILE A 384 17.69 12.37 3.31
C ILE A 384 17.81 11.21 4.30
N GLY A 385 17.93 11.48 5.60
CA GLY A 385 17.98 10.45 6.64
C GLY A 385 16.70 9.60 6.71
N ILE A 386 15.54 10.26 6.72
CA ILE A 386 14.23 9.59 6.68
C ILE A 386 14.07 8.80 5.37
N GLY A 387 14.47 9.36 4.23
CA GLY A 387 14.44 8.68 2.93
C GLY A 387 15.36 7.45 2.87
N ALA A 388 16.54 7.52 3.45
CA ALA A 388 17.47 6.40 3.55
C ALA A 388 16.96 5.29 4.48
N LEU A 389 16.35 5.64 5.62
CA LEU A 389 15.70 4.69 6.51
C LEU A 389 14.48 4.02 5.85
N ALA A 390 13.64 4.81 5.16
CA ALA A 390 12.49 4.28 4.41
C ALA A 390 12.93 3.33 3.29
N LEU A 391 14.00 3.66 2.56
CA LEU A 391 14.59 2.82 1.52
C LEU A 391 15.24 1.56 2.10
N TYR A 392 15.93 1.65 3.24
CA TYR A 392 16.43 0.48 3.97
C TYR A 392 15.26 -0.45 4.36
N LEU A 393 14.25 0.08 5.05
CA LEU A 393 13.09 -0.71 5.50
C LEU A 393 12.28 -1.29 4.34
N SER A 394 12.20 -0.62 3.19
CA SER A 394 11.48 -1.16 2.03
C SER A 394 12.17 -2.37 1.41
N GLN A 395 13.50 -2.41 1.41
CA GLN A 395 14.28 -3.55 0.88
C GLN A 395 14.43 -4.66 1.92
N PHE A 396 14.50 -4.32 3.21
CA PHE A 396 14.41 -5.25 4.34
C PHE A 396 12.95 -5.45 4.79
N SER A 397 12.11 -5.77 3.81
CA SER A 397 10.71 -6.16 3.97
C SER A 397 10.42 -7.42 3.15
N MET A 398 9.17 -7.92 3.19
CA MET A 398 8.84 -9.18 2.51
C MET A 398 9.24 -9.14 1.04
N THR A 399 9.87 -10.21 0.57
CA THR A 399 10.60 -10.29 -0.70
C THR A 399 9.74 -9.90 -1.90
N SER A 400 8.44 -10.20 -1.88
CA SER A 400 7.46 -9.76 -2.89
C SER A 400 7.26 -8.24 -2.88
N SER A 401 7.09 -7.62 -1.71
CA SER A 401 6.97 -6.17 -1.55
C SER A 401 8.25 -5.44 -1.95
N ALA A 402 9.42 -5.92 -1.49
CA ALA A 402 10.72 -5.34 -1.85
C ALA A 402 10.98 -5.42 -3.37
N LEU A 403 10.56 -6.51 -4.03
CA LEU A 403 10.66 -6.72 -5.47
C LEU A 403 9.93 -5.64 -6.29
N ILE A 404 8.84 -5.05 -5.78
CA ILE A 404 8.12 -3.94 -6.45
C ILE A 404 9.08 -2.80 -6.77
N LEU A 405 9.84 -2.35 -5.77
CA LEU A 405 10.77 -1.22 -5.89
C LEU A 405 12.09 -1.65 -6.54
N SER A 406 12.66 -2.79 -6.13
CA SER A 406 13.98 -3.22 -6.60
C SER A 406 14.01 -3.50 -8.11
N SER A 407 12.96 -4.11 -8.66
CA SER A 407 12.84 -4.39 -10.10
C SER A 407 12.73 -3.10 -10.92
N TYR A 408 11.92 -2.13 -10.49
CA TYR A 408 11.85 -0.81 -11.14
C TYR A 408 13.19 -0.07 -11.08
N CYS A 409 13.87 -0.13 -9.92
CA CYS A 409 15.19 0.47 -9.75
C CYS A 409 16.23 -0.15 -10.67
N GLY A 410 16.29 -1.48 -10.76
CA GLY A 410 17.21 -2.19 -11.65
C GLY A 410 16.99 -1.84 -13.13
N ILE A 411 15.75 -1.76 -13.57
CA ILE A 411 15.40 -1.42 -14.95
C ILE A 411 15.68 0.06 -15.25
N SER A 412 15.31 0.96 -14.34
CA SER A 412 15.62 2.38 -14.48
C SER A 412 17.14 2.63 -14.51
N LEU A 413 17.92 1.89 -13.71
CA LEU A 413 19.37 1.94 -13.70
C LEU A 413 19.98 1.37 -14.99
N LEU A 414 19.43 0.28 -15.53
CA LEU A 414 19.80 -0.28 -16.83
C LEU A 414 19.59 0.73 -17.96
N PHE A 415 18.41 1.34 -18.05
CA PHE A 415 18.11 2.37 -19.06
C PHE A 415 19.03 3.60 -18.92
N ALA A 416 19.27 4.08 -17.70
CA ALA A 416 20.20 5.19 -17.45
C ALA A 416 21.65 4.84 -17.83
N THR A 417 22.08 3.61 -17.57
CA THR A 417 23.42 3.10 -17.91
C THR A 417 23.60 2.96 -19.42
N LEU A 418 22.64 2.36 -20.12
CA LEU A 418 22.65 2.22 -21.58
C LEU A 418 22.65 3.59 -22.28
N ALA A 419 21.92 4.58 -21.76
CA ALA A 419 21.94 5.93 -22.29
C ALA A 419 23.34 6.57 -22.21
N LYS A 420 24.06 6.38 -21.09
CA LYS A 420 25.43 6.88 -20.89
C LYS A 420 26.47 6.17 -21.74
N ILE A 421 26.39 4.84 -21.85
CA ILE A 421 27.26 4.06 -22.74
C ILE A 421 27.09 4.50 -24.20
N LYS A 422 25.85 4.82 -24.61
CA LYS A 422 25.59 5.37 -25.96
C LYS A 422 26.14 6.79 -26.17
N GLN A 423 26.23 7.59 -25.11
CA GLN A 423 26.83 8.94 -25.16
C GLN A 423 28.36 8.91 -25.18
N HIS A 424 28.98 8.00 -24.42
CA HIS A 424 30.43 7.88 -24.30
C HIS A 424 30.92 6.53 -24.85
N LYS A 425 31.39 6.54 -26.11
CA LYS A 425 31.84 5.35 -26.87
C LYS A 425 32.92 4.49 -26.18
N SER A 426 33.60 5.02 -25.17
CA SER A 426 34.48 4.26 -24.27
C SER A 426 34.40 4.86 -22.87
N LEU A 427 33.85 4.11 -21.93
CA LEU A 427 33.89 4.39 -20.49
C LEU A 427 34.45 3.15 -19.80
N SER A 428 35.48 3.33 -18.96
CA SER A 428 35.85 2.29 -18.00
C SER A 428 34.75 2.15 -16.94
N PRO A 429 34.57 0.98 -16.31
CA PRO A 429 33.56 0.79 -15.27
C PRO A 429 33.69 1.80 -14.11
N LEU A 430 34.92 2.16 -13.75
CA LEU A 430 35.19 3.17 -12.72
C LEU A 430 34.76 4.59 -13.14
N ALA A 431 34.91 4.95 -14.42
CA ALA A 431 34.42 6.22 -14.95
C ALA A 431 32.89 6.24 -15.06
N LEU A 432 32.26 5.12 -15.41
CA LEU A 432 30.80 4.96 -15.39
C LEU A 432 30.24 5.18 -13.98
N ILE A 433 30.83 4.56 -12.94
CA ILE A 433 30.44 4.76 -11.54
C ILE A 433 30.62 6.23 -11.12
N LYS A 434 31.76 6.85 -11.44
CA LYS A 434 32.00 8.28 -11.17
C LYS A 434 31.07 9.24 -11.92
N SER A 435 30.40 8.77 -12.98
CA SER A 435 29.40 9.57 -13.71
C SER A 435 28.01 9.56 -13.07
N LEU A 436 27.72 8.64 -12.14
CA LEU A 436 26.37 8.45 -11.62
C LEU A 436 25.87 9.72 -10.92
N ASP A 437 24.66 10.15 -11.29
CA ASP A 437 23.98 11.24 -10.60
C ASP A 437 23.31 10.69 -9.32
N PHE A 438 22.82 11.59 -8.47
CA PHE A 438 22.17 11.22 -7.22
C PHE A 438 21.01 10.22 -7.42
N TYR A 439 20.26 10.35 -8.52
CA TYR A 439 19.21 9.41 -8.89
C TYR A 439 19.76 8.02 -9.15
N ALA A 440 20.71 7.86 -10.08
CA ALA A 440 21.28 6.55 -10.36
C ALA A 440 22.00 5.94 -9.15
N LEU A 441 22.57 6.76 -8.25
CA LEU A 441 23.09 6.30 -6.96
C LEU A 441 21.99 5.74 -6.04
N CYS A 442 20.85 6.42 -5.91
CA CYS A 442 19.70 5.90 -5.16
C CYS A 442 19.14 4.59 -5.76
N LEU A 443 19.08 4.48 -7.09
CA LEU A 443 18.66 3.23 -7.75
C LEU A 443 19.65 2.09 -7.46
N ALA A 444 20.96 2.36 -7.58
CA ALA A 444 22.01 1.38 -7.30
C ALA A 444 22.03 0.94 -5.83
N LEU A 445 21.80 1.86 -4.89
CA LEU A 445 21.64 1.55 -3.46
C LEU A 445 20.42 0.65 -3.21
N CYS A 446 19.28 0.95 -3.83
CA CYS A 446 18.07 0.13 -3.71
C CYS A 446 18.32 -1.31 -4.19
N VAL A 447 18.92 -1.47 -5.38
CA VAL A 447 19.26 -2.79 -5.93
C VAL A 447 20.31 -3.50 -5.07
N GLY A 448 21.32 -2.79 -4.57
CA GLY A 448 22.35 -3.35 -3.69
C GLY A 448 21.78 -3.90 -2.38
N LEU A 449 20.89 -3.16 -1.72
CA LEU A 449 20.22 -3.63 -0.49
C LEU A 449 19.28 -4.81 -0.76
N PHE A 450 18.58 -4.83 -1.90
CA PHE A 450 17.77 -5.99 -2.31
C PHE A 450 18.63 -7.24 -2.52
N LEU A 451 19.78 -7.12 -3.19
CA LEU A 451 20.71 -8.24 -3.39
C LEU A 451 21.30 -8.74 -2.05
N ILE A 452 21.54 -7.85 -1.09
CA ILE A 452 21.93 -8.22 0.28
C ILE A 452 20.78 -8.98 0.98
N ALA A 453 19.55 -8.48 0.92
CA ALA A 453 18.38 -9.16 1.50
C ALA A 453 18.19 -10.57 0.91
N VAL A 454 18.27 -10.72 -0.42
CA VAL A 454 18.21 -12.02 -1.11
C VAL A 454 19.37 -12.94 -0.71
N TRP A 455 20.60 -12.44 -0.66
CA TRP A 455 21.77 -13.24 -0.26
C TRP A 455 21.61 -13.84 1.14
N TYR A 456 21.20 -13.03 2.12
CA TYR A 456 20.96 -13.51 3.48
C TYR A 456 19.67 -14.33 3.59
N GLY A 457 18.63 -14.07 2.78
CA GLY A 457 17.42 -14.89 2.73
C GLY A 457 17.66 -16.31 2.19
N LEU A 458 18.55 -16.46 1.21
CA LEU A 458 18.98 -17.76 0.69
C LEU A 458 19.83 -18.54 1.71
N ASN A 459 20.79 -17.87 2.36
CA ASN A 459 21.69 -18.51 3.33
C ASN A 459 21.06 -18.72 4.72
N GLY A 460 20.09 -17.89 5.12
CA GLY A 460 19.46 -17.89 6.45
C GLY A 460 18.41 -18.99 6.67
N GLY A 461 18.55 -20.14 6.01
CA GLY A 461 17.65 -21.29 6.13
C GLY A 461 16.26 -21.13 5.50
N ARG A 462 15.77 -19.90 5.22
CA ARG A 462 14.44 -19.68 4.63
C ARG A 462 14.25 -20.41 3.30
N GLY A 463 15.31 -20.59 2.51
CA GLY A 463 15.29 -21.32 1.24
C GLY A 463 14.82 -22.79 1.35
N SER A 464 15.07 -23.48 2.47
CA SER A 464 14.67 -24.90 2.60
C SER A 464 13.17 -25.10 2.82
N TYR A 465 12.49 -24.13 3.44
CA TYR A 465 11.02 -24.10 3.55
C TYR A 465 10.34 -23.90 2.18
N CYS A 466 11.05 -23.37 1.20
CA CYS A 466 10.57 -23.11 -0.16
C CYS A 466 11.06 -24.16 -1.18
N SER A 467 11.35 -25.38 -0.72
CA SER A 467 12.03 -26.43 -1.49
C SER A 467 11.17 -27.09 -2.59
N GLY A 468 9.85 -27.02 -2.47
CA GLY A 468 8.92 -27.48 -3.52
C GLY A 468 8.73 -26.43 -4.62
N TYR A 469 9.68 -26.31 -5.55
CA TYR A 469 9.57 -25.37 -6.67
C TYR A 469 8.74 -25.94 -7.84
N ASP A 470 7.52 -25.42 -8.04
CA ASP A 470 6.68 -25.72 -9.22
C ASP A 470 6.29 -24.43 -9.98
N PHE A 471 6.93 -24.24 -11.13
CA PHE A 471 6.68 -23.12 -12.03
C PHE A 471 5.35 -23.23 -12.80
N GLY A 472 4.87 -24.45 -13.06
CA GLY A 472 3.57 -24.70 -13.69
C GLY A 472 2.42 -24.34 -12.74
N PHE A 473 2.56 -24.67 -11.47
CA PHE A 473 1.70 -24.18 -10.39
C PHE A 473 1.78 -22.65 -10.27
N GLY A 474 2.98 -22.06 -10.24
CA GLY A 474 3.15 -20.60 -10.17
C GLY A 474 2.45 -19.85 -11.30
N ILE A 475 2.59 -20.31 -12.55
CA ILE A 475 1.86 -19.77 -13.71
C ILE A 475 0.35 -19.96 -13.54
N SER A 476 -0.10 -21.16 -13.16
CA SER A 476 -1.53 -21.47 -13.00
C SER A 476 -2.18 -20.61 -11.92
N TYR A 477 -1.46 -20.35 -10.83
CA TYR A 477 -1.90 -19.50 -9.71
C TYR A 477 -1.93 -18.02 -10.10
N ALA A 478 -0.92 -17.53 -10.80
CA ALA A 478 -0.93 -16.17 -11.36
C ALA A 478 -2.10 -16.00 -12.34
N ILE A 479 -2.39 -16.97 -13.20
CA ILE A 479 -3.56 -16.95 -14.10
C ILE A 479 -4.88 -17.00 -13.30
N LYS A 480 -4.98 -17.79 -12.20
CA LYS A 480 -6.15 -17.79 -11.29
C LYS A 480 -6.41 -16.38 -10.73
N HIS A 481 -5.36 -15.67 -10.30
CA HIS A 481 -5.49 -14.32 -9.73
C HIS A 481 -5.63 -13.20 -10.76
N LEU A 482 -5.06 -13.31 -11.96
CA LEU A 482 -5.41 -12.39 -13.05
C LEU A 482 -6.89 -12.56 -13.44
N LYS A 483 -7.43 -13.79 -13.35
CA LYS A 483 -8.87 -14.08 -13.51
C LYS A 483 -9.74 -13.69 -12.29
N SER A 484 -9.18 -13.21 -11.18
CA SER A 484 -9.96 -12.68 -10.05
C SER A 484 -10.54 -11.29 -10.31
N PHE A 485 -9.98 -10.58 -11.30
CA PHE A 485 -10.41 -9.24 -11.69
C PHE A 485 -11.67 -9.25 -12.55
N ARG A 486 -12.41 -8.14 -12.50
CA ARG A 486 -13.52 -7.85 -13.40
C ARG A 486 -12.97 -7.65 -14.81
N ALA A 487 -13.57 -8.30 -15.82
CA ALA A 487 -13.06 -8.27 -17.20
C ALA A 487 -12.91 -6.84 -17.76
N GLY A 488 -13.79 -5.93 -17.34
CA GLY A 488 -13.73 -4.54 -17.73
C GLY A 488 -12.50 -3.76 -17.22
N PHE A 489 -11.90 -4.16 -16.10
CA PHE A 489 -10.59 -3.63 -15.68
C PHE A 489 -9.50 -3.99 -16.69
N TRP A 490 -9.46 -5.24 -17.17
CA TRP A 490 -8.48 -5.66 -18.16
C TRP A 490 -8.70 -4.99 -19.51
N VAL A 491 -9.95 -4.83 -19.95
CA VAL A 491 -10.28 -4.05 -21.15
C VAL A 491 -9.78 -2.61 -21.02
N LEU A 492 -10.08 -1.93 -19.91
CA LEU A 492 -9.59 -0.58 -19.63
C LEU A 492 -8.06 -0.51 -19.62
N PHE A 493 -7.39 -1.44 -18.96
CA PHE A 493 -5.92 -1.49 -18.88
C PHE A 493 -5.26 -1.71 -20.25
N ILE A 494 -5.81 -2.61 -21.08
CA ILE A 494 -5.29 -2.88 -22.43
C ILE A 494 -5.52 -1.68 -23.35
N VAL A 495 -6.71 -1.08 -23.35
CA VAL A 495 -7.00 0.14 -24.12
C VAL A 495 -6.06 1.28 -23.71
N LEU A 496 -5.86 1.46 -22.40
CA LEU A 496 -4.96 2.46 -21.86
C LEU A 496 -3.50 2.22 -22.29
N ALA A 497 -3.03 0.97 -22.24
CA ALA A 497 -1.69 0.59 -22.70
C ALA A 497 -1.49 0.91 -24.19
N LEU A 498 -2.47 0.57 -25.04
CA LEU A 498 -2.45 0.87 -26.47
C LEU A 498 -2.44 2.38 -26.75
N CYS A 499 -3.26 3.17 -26.04
CA CYS A 499 -3.26 4.63 -26.15
C CYS A 499 -1.92 5.24 -25.70
N VAL A 500 -1.29 4.72 -24.64
CA VAL A 500 0.02 5.19 -24.16
C VAL A 500 1.16 4.75 -25.09
N LEU A 501 1.08 3.58 -25.71
CA LEU A 501 2.01 3.17 -26.78
C LEU A 501 1.89 4.08 -28.01
N ALA A 502 0.67 4.39 -28.47
CA ALA A 502 0.44 5.36 -29.55
C ALA A 502 0.99 6.75 -29.20
N LEU A 503 0.83 7.19 -27.95
CA LEU A 503 1.43 8.41 -27.44
C LEU A 503 2.97 8.34 -27.46
N ALA A 504 3.59 7.21 -27.11
CA ALA A 504 5.04 7.00 -27.20
C ALA A 504 5.56 7.05 -28.65
N PHE A 505 4.80 6.52 -29.61
CA PHE A 505 5.17 6.66 -31.03
C PHE A 505 5.18 8.13 -31.46
N ARG A 506 4.23 8.95 -31.00
CA ARG A 506 4.19 10.40 -31.25
C ARG A 506 5.28 11.17 -30.49
N HIS A 507 5.52 10.83 -29.22
CA HIS A 507 6.39 11.56 -28.29
C HIS A 507 7.66 10.77 -27.97
N ARG A 508 8.77 11.10 -28.66
CA ARG A 508 10.07 10.42 -28.55
C ARG A 508 10.60 10.41 -27.11
N GLU A 509 10.35 11.49 -26.37
CA GLU A 509 10.72 11.71 -24.98
C GLU A 509 10.06 10.75 -23.99
N LEU A 510 8.87 10.21 -24.31
CA LEU A 510 8.16 9.27 -23.43
C LEU A 510 8.56 7.81 -23.67
N ARG A 511 9.17 7.48 -24.82
CA ARG A 511 9.47 6.10 -25.25
C ARG A 511 10.30 5.34 -24.23
N GLY A 512 11.32 5.98 -23.65
CA GLY A 512 12.19 5.36 -22.63
C GLY A 512 11.42 5.00 -21.36
N ILE A 513 10.59 5.91 -20.84
CA ILE A 513 9.78 5.69 -19.64
C ILE A 513 8.77 4.56 -19.88
N ILE A 514 8.05 4.62 -20.99
CA ILE A 514 6.97 3.67 -21.29
C ILE A 514 7.54 2.26 -21.54
N ALA A 515 8.68 2.15 -22.22
CA ALA A 515 9.39 0.88 -22.35
C ALA A 515 9.88 0.35 -20.99
N ALA A 516 10.43 1.22 -20.12
CA ALA A 516 10.85 0.83 -18.77
C ALA A 516 9.67 0.37 -17.91
N HIS A 517 8.49 1.03 -17.98
CA HIS A 517 7.29 0.62 -17.26
C HIS A 517 6.75 -0.74 -17.73
N ILE A 518 6.73 -0.99 -19.05
CA ILE A 518 6.27 -2.27 -19.61
C ILE A 518 7.24 -3.41 -19.26
N LEU A 519 8.55 -3.17 -19.39
CA LEU A 519 9.57 -4.15 -18.99
C LEU A 519 9.55 -4.42 -17.48
N TRP A 520 9.26 -3.39 -16.67
CA TRP A 520 9.11 -3.52 -15.22
C TRP A 520 7.90 -4.38 -14.85
N LEU A 521 6.71 -4.13 -15.40
CA LEU A 521 5.57 -5.01 -15.17
C LEU A 521 5.83 -6.45 -15.62
N ALA A 522 6.54 -6.65 -16.74
CA ALA A 522 6.91 -7.99 -17.21
C ALA A 522 7.87 -8.72 -16.23
N ILE A 523 8.92 -8.04 -15.75
CA ILE A 523 9.88 -8.62 -14.79
C ILE A 523 9.22 -8.82 -13.41
N LEU A 524 8.34 -7.91 -12.98
CA LEU A 524 7.57 -8.03 -11.75
C LEU A 524 6.61 -9.23 -11.80
N MET A 525 5.89 -9.43 -12.92
CA MET A 525 5.07 -10.62 -13.17
C MET A 525 5.88 -11.91 -13.03
N ILE A 526 7.05 -11.99 -13.70
CA ILE A 526 7.93 -13.18 -13.66
C ILE A 526 8.43 -13.45 -12.24
N GLY A 527 8.89 -12.43 -11.52
CA GLY A 527 9.35 -12.58 -10.14
C GLY A 527 8.24 -13.00 -9.17
N TYR A 528 7.03 -12.47 -9.32
CA TYR A 528 5.86 -12.89 -8.53
C TYR A 528 5.42 -14.34 -8.84
N ILE A 529 5.50 -14.77 -10.10
CA ILE A 529 5.31 -16.18 -10.47
C ILE A 529 6.37 -17.05 -9.77
N GLY A 530 7.64 -16.66 -9.83
CA GLY A 530 8.74 -17.38 -9.15
C GLY A 530 8.55 -17.49 -7.64
N ILE A 531 8.14 -16.39 -6.97
CA ILE A 531 7.86 -16.38 -5.53
C ILE A 531 6.73 -17.35 -5.17
N VAL A 532 5.63 -17.39 -5.91
CA VAL A 532 4.54 -18.36 -5.67
C VAL A 532 4.95 -19.79 -6.02
N SER A 533 5.77 -19.96 -7.06
CA SER A 533 6.34 -21.27 -7.43
C SER A 533 7.14 -21.90 -6.28
N SER A 534 7.75 -21.07 -5.43
CA SER A 534 8.50 -21.46 -4.23
C SER A 534 7.71 -21.46 -2.92
N CYS A 535 6.73 -20.56 -2.74
CA CYS A 535 6.08 -20.29 -1.44
C CYS A 535 4.62 -20.80 -1.32
N GLY A 536 4.09 -21.41 -2.39
CA GLY A 536 2.73 -21.96 -2.43
C GLY A 536 1.62 -20.92 -2.66
N ALA A 537 0.38 -21.41 -2.65
CA ALA A 537 -0.83 -20.67 -2.99
C ALA A 537 -1.35 -19.79 -1.83
N LYS A 538 -0.95 -18.51 -1.79
CA LYS A 538 -1.44 -17.53 -0.80
C LYS A 538 -1.87 -16.21 -1.50
N HIS A 539 -3.15 -15.83 -1.46
CA HIS A 539 -3.68 -14.72 -2.30
C HIS A 539 -2.97 -13.38 -2.04
N TYR A 540 -2.66 -13.08 -0.77
CA TYR A 540 -1.95 -11.88 -0.36
C TYR A 540 -0.57 -11.73 -1.00
N LEU A 541 0.11 -12.82 -1.41
CA LEU A 541 1.39 -12.75 -2.11
C LEU A 541 1.28 -12.03 -3.47
N MET A 542 0.13 -12.11 -4.16
CA MET A 542 -0.08 -11.48 -5.47
C MET A 542 -0.50 -10.00 -5.38
N SER A 543 -0.90 -9.52 -4.20
CA SER A 543 -1.49 -8.18 -4.02
C SER A 543 -0.60 -7.02 -4.46
N GLY A 544 0.69 -7.06 -4.15
CA GLY A 544 1.63 -5.97 -4.46
C GLY A 544 1.84 -5.76 -5.96
N LEU A 545 1.85 -6.85 -6.74
CA LEU A 545 1.84 -6.82 -8.20
C LEU A 545 0.54 -6.19 -8.74
N LEU A 546 -0.59 -6.57 -8.17
CA LEU A 546 -1.91 -6.08 -8.59
C LEU A 546 -2.08 -4.56 -8.29
N LEU A 547 -1.61 -4.11 -7.12
CA LEU A 547 -1.50 -2.69 -6.79
C LEU A 547 -0.49 -1.95 -7.70
N SER A 548 0.58 -2.62 -8.13
CA SER A 548 1.55 -2.05 -9.10
C SER A 548 0.94 -1.85 -10.49
N VAL A 549 0.10 -2.78 -10.95
CA VAL A 549 -0.69 -2.63 -12.19
C VAL A 549 -1.69 -1.48 -12.06
N ALA A 550 -2.41 -1.38 -10.94
CA ALA A 550 -3.34 -0.28 -10.65
C ALA A 550 -2.64 1.10 -10.60
N LEU A 551 -1.48 1.19 -9.95
CA LEU A 551 -0.66 2.40 -9.90
C LEU A 551 -0.20 2.79 -11.32
N THR A 552 0.29 1.82 -12.10
CA THR A 552 0.74 2.05 -13.48
C THR A 552 -0.40 2.57 -14.36
N ALA A 553 -1.61 2.00 -14.22
CA ALA A 553 -2.80 2.48 -14.92
C ALA A 553 -3.09 3.95 -14.58
N CYS A 554 -2.92 4.38 -13.34
CA CYS A 554 -3.17 5.78 -12.96
C CYS A 554 -2.08 6.74 -13.48
N VAL A 555 -0.81 6.30 -13.53
CA VAL A 555 0.28 7.07 -14.16
C VAL A 555 0.09 7.19 -15.67
N TRP A 556 -0.32 6.11 -16.33
CA TRP A 556 -0.66 6.10 -17.76
C TRP A 556 -1.90 6.95 -18.08
N LEU A 557 -2.93 6.90 -17.24
CA LEU A 557 -4.10 7.80 -17.32
C LEU A 557 -3.68 9.27 -17.18
N SER A 558 -2.81 9.60 -16.21
CA SER A 558 -2.26 10.95 -16.05
C SER A 558 -1.50 11.43 -17.29
N LEU A 559 -0.77 10.55 -17.99
CA LEU A 559 -0.13 10.87 -19.26
C LEU A 559 -1.18 11.17 -20.35
N LEU A 560 -2.21 10.33 -20.51
CA LEU A 560 -3.26 10.59 -21.51
C LEU A 560 -4.03 11.89 -21.22
N LEU A 561 -4.34 12.17 -19.95
CA LEU A 561 -5.03 13.40 -19.53
C LEU A 561 -4.18 14.67 -19.77
N ARG A 562 -2.84 14.59 -19.76
CA ARG A 562 -1.95 15.69 -20.13
C ARG A 562 -2.10 16.11 -21.59
N PHE A 563 -2.22 15.13 -22.51
CA PHE A 563 -2.18 15.40 -23.96
C PHE A 563 -3.56 15.42 -24.63
N MET A 564 -4.59 14.79 -24.06
CA MET A 564 -5.94 14.68 -24.63
C MET A 564 -7.08 14.91 -23.61
N PRO A 565 -7.03 15.94 -22.74
CA PRO A 565 -7.95 16.10 -21.61
C PRO A 565 -9.43 16.16 -22.00
N ARG A 566 -9.75 16.84 -23.11
CA ARG A 566 -11.13 17.10 -23.55
C ARG A 566 -11.90 15.84 -23.99
N LEU A 567 -11.20 14.82 -24.46
CA LEU A 567 -11.81 13.55 -24.91
C LEU A 567 -11.78 12.49 -23.80
N ILE A 568 -10.70 12.46 -23.01
CA ILE A 568 -10.39 11.30 -22.16
C ILE A 568 -10.99 11.40 -20.76
N ALA A 569 -11.14 12.59 -20.16
CA ALA A 569 -11.73 12.69 -18.83
C ALA A 569 -13.20 12.21 -18.78
N PRO A 570 -14.11 12.60 -19.70
CA PRO A 570 -15.49 12.09 -19.71
C PRO A 570 -15.54 10.61 -20.10
N ALA A 571 -14.75 10.21 -21.11
CA ALA A 571 -14.72 8.83 -21.58
C ALA A 571 -14.24 7.87 -20.49
N VAL A 572 -13.13 8.18 -19.79
CA VAL A 572 -12.61 7.32 -18.70
C VAL A 572 -13.52 7.35 -17.48
N PHE A 573 -14.28 8.43 -17.23
CA PHE A 573 -15.28 8.41 -16.17
C PHE A 573 -16.43 7.44 -16.49
N VAL A 574 -17.04 7.58 -17.68
CA VAL A 574 -18.16 6.71 -18.12
C VAL A 574 -17.72 5.26 -18.31
N VAL A 575 -16.56 5.03 -18.94
CA VAL A 575 -15.98 3.69 -19.12
C VAL A 575 -15.55 3.12 -17.78
N GLY A 576 -14.83 3.86 -16.93
CA GLY A 576 -14.38 3.39 -15.63
C GLY A 576 -15.54 2.97 -14.72
N PHE A 577 -16.59 3.78 -14.65
CA PHE A 577 -17.77 3.45 -13.85
C PHE A 577 -18.57 2.28 -14.47
N GLY A 578 -18.77 2.29 -15.79
CA GLY A 578 -19.54 1.26 -16.51
C GLY A 578 -18.87 -0.11 -16.61
N PHE A 579 -17.54 -0.18 -16.72
CA PHE A 579 -16.78 -1.43 -16.83
C PHE A 579 -16.32 -2.01 -15.48
N LEU A 580 -16.46 -1.27 -14.38
CA LEU A 580 -16.31 -1.80 -13.01
C LEU A 580 -17.65 -2.24 -12.38
N HIS A 581 -18.78 -1.85 -12.97
CA HIS A 581 -20.12 -2.37 -12.68
C HIS A 581 -20.21 -3.91 -12.96
N PRO A 582 -21.07 -4.72 -12.30
CA PRO A 582 -22.18 -4.38 -11.40
C PRO A 582 -21.84 -4.14 -9.94
N PHE A 583 -22.74 -3.48 -9.21
CA PHE A 583 -22.72 -3.38 -7.75
C PHE A 583 -23.10 -4.70 -7.04
N GLN A 584 -22.53 -5.83 -7.46
CA GLN A 584 -22.21 -6.87 -6.48
C GLN A 584 -21.16 -6.25 -5.56
N GLY A 585 -21.59 -5.97 -4.32
CA GLY A 585 -20.68 -5.73 -3.21
C GLY A 585 -19.73 -6.91 -3.07
N TYR A 586 -18.65 -6.72 -2.31
CA TYR A 586 -17.80 -7.84 -1.96
C TYR A 586 -18.61 -8.94 -1.26
N ASP A 587 -18.25 -10.20 -1.50
CA ASP A 587 -18.79 -11.31 -0.72
C ASP A 587 -18.30 -11.07 0.72
N GLU A 588 -19.17 -10.45 1.53
CA GLU A 588 -18.79 -10.03 2.87
C GLU A 588 -18.38 -11.27 3.65
N ARG A 589 -17.15 -11.24 4.18
CA ARG A 589 -16.83 -12.02 5.38
C ARG A 589 -17.91 -11.63 6.39
N PRO A 590 -18.78 -12.57 6.85
CA PRO A 590 -19.95 -12.20 7.65
C PRO A 590 -19.52 -11.29 8.78
N ARG A 591 -20.14 -10.11 8.89
CA ARG A 591 -19.75 -9.13 9.93
C ARG A 591 -19.89 -9.74 11.32
N ASP A 592 -20.79 -10.70 11.47
CA ASP A 592 -20.99 -11.56 12.63
C ASP A 592 -19.75 -12.41 12.96
N ALA A 593 -19.02 -12.92 11.96
CA ALA A 593 -17.77 -13.65 12.17
C ALA A 593 -16.66 -12.74 12.72
N TYR A 594 -16.53 -11.49 12.22
CA TYR A 594 -15.66 -10.50 12.85
C TYR A 594 -16.07 -10.22 14.30
N LEU A 595 -17.36 -9.97 14.54
CA LEU A 595 -17.89 -9.68 15.88
C LEU A 595 -17.65 -10.86 16.84
N GLN A 596 -17.77 -12.09 16.34
CA GLN A 596 -17.46 -13.32 17.06
C GLN A 596 -15.96 -13.44 17.39
N TYR A 597 -15.05 -13.31 16.41
CA TYR A 597 -13.60 -13.34 16.66
C TYR A 597 -13.16 -12.24 17.65
N ARG A 598 -13.70 -11.02 17.50
CA ARG A 598 -13.48 -9.92 18.44
C ARG A 598 -14.01 -10.23 19.84
N SER A 599 -15.18 -10.86 19.95
CA SER A 599 -15.76 -11.28 21.24
C SER A 599 -14.87 -12.30 21.94
N TYR A 600 -14.35 -13.29 21.22
CA TYR A 600 -13.39 -14.27 21.76
C TYR A 600 -12.06 -13.61 22.16
N ALA A 601 -11.44 -12.79 21.29
CA ALA A 601 -10.20 -12.09 21.63
C ALA A 601 -10.34 -11.23 22.91
N LYS A 602 -11.49 -10.54 23.06
CA LYS A 602 -11.81 -9.79 24.29
C LYS A 602 -12.02 -10.71 25.50
N SER A 603 -12.76 -11.81 25.36
CA SER A 603 -13.02 -12.72 26.48
C SER A 603 -11.75 -13.43 26.94
N TRP A 604 -10.80 -13.71 26.06
CA TRP A 604 -9.48 -14.25 26.41
C TRP A 604 -8.69 -13.25 27.27
N VAL A 605 -8.58 -11.99 26.83
CA VAL A 605 -7.87 -10.94 27.60
C VAL A 605 -8.56 -10.68 28.94
N ALA A 606 -9.89 -10.62 28.97
CA ALA A 606 -10.67 -10.45 30.20
C ALA A 606 -10.47 -11.60 31.20
N GLN A 607 -10.41 -12.85 30.73
CA GLN A 607 -10.12 -14.01 31.60
C GLN A 607 -8.75 -13.91 32.27
N VAL A 608 -7.71 -13.47 31.54
CA VAL A 608 -6.36 -13.28 32.14
C VAL A 608 -6.37 -12.15 33.18
N ILE A 609 -7.03 -11.02 32.91
CA ILE A 609 -7.14 -9.89 33.85
C ILE A 609 -7.90 -10.30 35.12
N VAL A 610 -9.04 -11.00 34.98
CA VAL A 610 -9.81 -11.51 36.14
C VAL A 610 -8.96 -12.49 36.95
N THR A 611 -8.23 -13.39 36.30
CA THR A 611 -7.30 -14.33 36.94
C THR A 611 -6.22 -13.60 37.73
N GLU A 612 -5.62 -12.54 37.16
CA GLU A 612 -4.63 -11.72 37.86
C GLU A 612 -5.22 -11.05 39.11
N SER A 613 -6.35 -10.36 38.96
CA SER A 613 -7.02 -9.66 40.06
C SER A 613 -7.48 -10.62 41.17
N SER A 614 -7.67 -11.90 40.84
CA SER A 614 -8.02 -12.97 41.79
C SER A 614 -6.80 -13.59 42.49
N GLY A 615 -5.57 -13.12 42.20
CA GLY A 615 -4.33 -13.67 42.76
C GLY A 615 -3.91 -15.04 42.20
N LEU A 616 -4.53 -15.51 41.12
CA LEU A 616 -4.24 -16.81 40.51
C LEU A 616 -3.08 -16.73 39.50
N ASP A 617 -2.22 -17.74 39.48
CA ASP A 617 -0.99 -17.78 38.66
C ASP A 617 -1.21 -18.43 37.27
N SER A 618 -2.38 -19.03 37.04
CA SER A 618 -2.71 -19.74 35.80
C SER A 618 -4.19 -19.65 35.42
N VAL A 619 -4.48 -19.67 34.10
CA VAL A 619 -5.84 -19.72 33.56
C VAL A 619 -5.94 -20.69 32.38
N THR A 620 -6.97 -21.54 32.42
CA THR A 620 -7.38 -22.35 31.27
C THR A 620 -8.47 -21.60 30.50
N ILE A 621 -8.20 -21.24 29.25
CA ILE A 621 -9.13 -20.53 28.35
C ILE A 621 -9.76 -21.56 27.41
N PHE A 622 -11.08 -21.69 27.48
CA PHE A 622 -11.81 -22.61 26.59
C PHE A 622 -12.13 -21.94 25.25
N VAL A 623 -11.85 -22.64 24.15
CA VAL A 623 -12.08 -22.20 22.76
C VAL A 623 -12.89 -23.23 21.97
N PRO A 624 -13.73 -22.82 21.01
CA PRO A 624 -14.40 -23.76 20.10
C PRO A 624 -13.40 -24.73 19.43
N LYS A 625 -13.79 -25.99 19.26
CA LYS A 625 -12.94 -27.04 18.65
C LYS A 625 -12.49 -26.68 17.24
N GLU A 626 -13.34 -25.95 16.54
CA GLU A 626 -13.19 -25.41 15.18
C GLU A 626 -12.05 -24.39 15.07
N PHE A 627 -11.58 -23.83 16.18
CA PHE A 627 -10.42 -22.93 16.19
C PHE A 627 -9.16 -23.71 16.59
N PRO A 628 -8.18 -23.92 15.69
CA PRO A 628 -6.98 -24.72 15.98
C PRO A 628 -6.02 -24.10 17.00
N HIS A 629 -6.42 -23.03 17.71
CA HIS A 629 -5.59 -22.31 18.67
C HIS A 629 -5.19 -23.19 19.87
N TRP A 630 -6.04 -24.16 20.25
CA TRP A 630 -5.72 -25.16 21.27
C TRP A 630 -4.60 -26.14 20.84
N GLN A 631 -4.27 -26.23 19.54
CA GLN A 631 -3.20 -27.09 19.01
C GLN A 631 -1.81 -26.42 19.07
N TRP A 632 -1.71 -25.17 19.53
CA TRP A 632 -0.50 -24.35 19.45
C TRP A 632 0.24 -24.20 20.79
N GLU A 633 0.07 -25.17 21.70
CA GLU A 633 0.51 -25.14 23.09
C GLU A 633 1.96 -24.64 23.29
N GLY A 634 2.89 -25.12 22.46
CA GLY A 634 4.32 -24.84 22.61
C GLY A 634 4.78 -23.45 22.18
N TRP A 635 3.97 -22.69 21.41
CA TRP A 635 4.43 -21.41 20.83
C TRP A 635 3.41 -20.26 20.86
N PHE A 636 2.12 -20.52 20.99
CA PHE A 636 1.13 -19.45 21.16
C PHE A 636 1.00 -19.01 22.63
N PHE A 637 0.90 -19.97 23.55
CA PHE A 637 0.44 -19.71 24.92
C PHE A 637 1.36 -18.78 25.73
N PRO A 638 2.71 -18.93 25.70
CA PRO A 638 3.59 -18.04 26.48
C PRO A 638 3.54 -16.60 25.96
N TRP A 639 3.53 -16.42 24.64
CA TRP A 639 3.61 -15.10 24.01
C TRP A 639 2.33 -14.29 24.14
N PHE A 640 1.16 -14.94 24.25
CA PHE A 640 -0.09 -14.25 24.58
C PHE A 640 0.00 -13.52 25.93
N ALA A 641 0.32 -14.24 27.02
CA ALA A 641 0.47 -13.65 28.35
C ALA A 641 1.64 -12.65 28.43
N HIS A 642 2.76 -12.98 27.80
CA HIS A 642 3.94 -12.10 27.73
C HIS A 642 3.62 -10.74 27.11
N THR A 643 2.82 -10.73 26.03
CA THR A 643 2.42 -9.51 25.32
C THR A 643 1.49 -8.65 26.16
N LEU A 644 0.55 -9.25 26.89
CA LEU A 644 -0.30 -8.52 27.84
C LEU A 644 0.53 -7.86 28.95
N ARG A 645 1.54 -8.56 29.50
CA ARG A 645 2.45 -7.98 30.50
C ARG A 645 3.34 -6.87 29.90
N GLN A 646 3.88 -7.07 28.70
CA GLN A 646 4.74 -6.10 28.02
C GLN A 646 4.06 -4.75 27.80
N PHE A 647 2.75 -4.75 27.52
CA PHE A 647 1.95 -3.54 27.35
C PHE A 647 1.30 -3.04 28.65
N GLY A 648 1.59 -3.65 29.81
CA GLY A 648 1.07 -3.22 31.11
C GLY A 648 -0.43 -3.48 31.30
N ILE A 649 -1.02 -4.39 30.51
CA ILE A 649 -2.42 -4.82 30.61
C ILE A 649 -2.61 -5.76 31.81
N ILE A 650 -1.54 -6.50 32.15
CA ILE A 650 -1.37 -7.25 33.40
C ILE A 650 -0.02 -6.89 34.03
N GLY A 651 0.06 -6.92 35.36
CA GLY A 651 1.27 -6.58 36.12
C GLY A 651 2.28 -7.72 36.23
N ARG A 652 1.83 -8.98 36.20
CA ARG A 652 2.65 -10.20 36.28
C ARG A 652 2.36 -11.17 35.14
N GLU A 653 3.23 -12.17 34.97
CA GLU A 653 3.10 -13.18 33.91
C GLU A 653 2.25 -14.33 34.43
N ILE A 654 1.19 -14.68 33.68
CA ILE A 654 0.23 -15.74 34.04
C ILE A 654 0.39 -16.89 33.08
N LYS A 655 0.38 -18.13 33.59
CA LYS A 655 0.41 -19.33 32.74
C LYS A 655 -0.96 -19.53 32.09
N VAL A 656 -1.05 -19.20 30.81
CA VAL A 656 -2.25 -19.45 29.99
C VAL A 656 -2.17 -20.84 29.37
N GLU A 657 -3.32 -21.52 29.29
CA GLU A 657 -3.51 -22.80 28.60
C GLU A 657 -4.81 -22.71 27.79
N PHE A 658 -4.78 -22.93 26.47
CA PHE A 658 -6.00 -22.97 25.67
C PHE A 658 -6.47 -24.42 25.48
N LYS A 659 -7.73 -24.70 25.78
CA LYS A 659 -8.35 -26.03 25.61
C LYS A 659 -9.60 -25.97 24.73
N PRO A 660 -9.90 -27.04 23.97
CA PRO A 660 -11.18 -27.14 23.27
C PRO A 660 -12.35 -27.17 24.26
N ILE A 661 -13.46 -26.55 23.89
CA ILE A 661 -14.78 -26.82 24.49
C ILE A 661 -15.19 -28.25 24.07
N GLU A 662 -15.62 -29.08 25.02
CA GLU A 662 -16.03 -30.47 24.75
C GLU A 662 -17.38 -30.59 24.05
#